data_AF-E6KPP5-F1
#
_entry.id   AF-E6KPP5-F1
#
_cell.length_a   1.000
_cell.length_b   1.000
_cell.length_c   1.000
_cell.angle_alpha   90.00
_cell.angle_beta   90.00
_cell.angle_gamma   90.00
#
_symmetry.space_group_name_H-M   'P 1'
#
loop_
_entity.id
_entity.type
_entity.pdbx_description
1 polymer ?
#
loop_
_entity_poly.entity_id
_entity_poly.type
_entity_poly.pdbx_seq_one_letter_code
_entity_poly.pdbx_strand_id
1 'polypeptide(L)'
;MNLKRTLAGLAAATALVLAPMSAPAVADAPPAPTGVPAAVPLSTTPKIAQWQQLQYGMFMHFGVYSLYGGYYNGHRQHMGYPEQIKAWENIPTEDYRAMAKGLASHFDASAICRTAHDAGMKYLMITSKHHDGFAMWDTKTTDYNIVKASDYGKDPMKELSTECNKLGVKLAFYFSIIDWTKQIPEPYGNQNPIDEELMTGTIKPQLTELLSNYGPIAELWFDMGGPTAEQSARMAQWVHELQPETMVNSRVWNKAGDFEVGGDNSVTTDFHMGPWESIRSIFPACWGYCSWVNRSGGAKSAKVQELVNNLVGTVASDGQFAYNIGPKGDGTIDEFDASVVTEVGQWMKRHPDAITGARPTWFPAPAWGKITTKDNALYFMPDGWQAGQTLTLPGVGGTVTGVTVDGTDRTLEYTQDGTTLTVTESGDNPEPGLRPVIKVSISEEPTYVPEQTVTAVDGASIAENQFLARASAMRYSGAQAYDAYLVNKTGTPITDMSLTFNGNFAPDVTYKITLGTTSIEATGTQINAGEIGEGFTLEPGKITPLRVELAHPSYYANPIGVRNLSATVHVYDANSATQPPVITSGPSSVSVTAGESATFTVVASGRPAPTITWYRVPKGATEGTLIDGATGSSYTLNTSIEDDGAQFYALATNANGSTPSARATLTVTAPSSNLALNKDARMSSTGWGGVASRAVDGNTDGVWDNGSLAHTGRQANPWWEVDLGQTHPLGTVNVWNRSASDNCQGTPCDQRLHDFWVIASQESLPDSFDPASAAAVDGVHMIKVEGVGARPSAIDFEGFEARYIRVLQPTSHGEFALAEVEAFAAAGTQPDPEDKPVAPTIEPLSVSASPAEDAQITGDGAFRTVTAKNGTKVTIRATVTGTPEPILAWHIKKEGTESWESLDNENGNEITLTVDAAHKGAVVRLTAINEAGVAESGLVSLALAEDPAPDPAPDPAPEPDHTVGTWMHDGVGWWWKISQGGYAKNETLSLGGSVYRFDHRGYMLTGWVYWEGVWHYHSESGAQVSGWIKPDGHWYYLAPGTGIMATGWSKIDGQWYLFAANGAMATGWHKLGGLWYHLDHSGAMHVGWLQQGATWYLLADNGAMVTGWKQVGGTWYYFDSSGAMVQGWLQIDGSWYYFGSSGNMYTGSRQINGRTYYFDPSGKWFA
;
A
#
# COMPACT_ATOMS: atom_id res chain seq x y z
N MET A 1 -0.05 45.66 -67.54
CA MET A 1 -0.33 46.52 -68.71
C MET A 1 1.02 46.98 -69.25
N ASN A 2 1.35 46.70 -70.53
CA ASN A 2 2.54 47.22 -71.29
C ASN A 2 3.96 46.85 -70.76
N LEU A 3 5.02 46.66 -71.58
CA LEU A 3 5.17 46.35 -73.02
C LEU A 3 6.67 46.01 -73.32
N LYS A 4 6.97 45.33 -74.45
CA LYS A 4 8.29 45.19 -75.14
C LYS A 4 9.32 44.19 -74.52
N ARG A 5 9.74 43.09 -75.18
CA ARG A 5 10.49 42.85 -76.48
C ARG A 5 12.02 42.71 -76.21
N THR A 6 12.84 41.82 -76.81
CA THR A 6 12.68 40.80 -77.88
C THR A 6 13.93 39.90 -78.07
N LEU A 7 13.75 38.72 -78.70
CA LEU A 7 14.68 37.96 -79.60
C LEU A 7 16.01 37.40 -79.02
N ALA A 8 16.66 36.36 -79.58
CA ALA A 8 16.27 35.11 -80.28
C ALA A 8 17.54 34.35 -80.76
N GLY A 9 17.42 33.04 -81.08
CA GLY A 9 18.40 32.26 -81.86
C GLY A 9 19.10 31.14 -81.07
N LEU A 10 18.59 29.90 -81.10
CA LEU A 10 18.92 28.82 -82.05
C LEU A 10 20.40 28.42 -82.12
N ALA A 11 20.70 27.25 -81.56
CA ALA A 11 21.46 26.19 -82.25
C ALA A 11 21.11 24.83 -81.64
N ALA A 12 20.52 23.94 -82.43
CA ALA A 12 20.43 22.51 -82.10
C ALA A 12 21.60 21.78 -82.79
N ALA A 13 22.29 20.91 -82.06
CA ALA A 13 23.27 19.98 -82.62
C ALA A 13 23.10 18.60 -81.96
N THR A 14 22.49 17.68 -82.69
CA THR A 14 22.22 16.30 -82.28
C THR A 14 23.42 15.40 -82.60
N ALA A 15 23.91 14.65 -81.61
CA ALA A 15 24.64 13.35 -81.67
C ALA A 15 25.56 13.26 -80.43
N LEU A 16 25.64 12.17 -79.68
CA LEU A 16 25.62 10.76 -80.09
C LEU A 16 25.11 9.87 -78.95
N VAL A 17 24.49 8.73 -79.26
CA VAL A 17 24.04 7.77 -78.25
C VAL A 17 25.22 6.98 -77.70
N LEU A 18 25.51 7.16 -76.42
CA LEU A 18 26.26 6.24 -75.57
C LEU A 18 25.54 6.22 -74.22
N ALA A 19 24.95 5.08 -73.86
CA ALA A 19 24.29 4.93 -72.57
C ALA A 19 25.36 4.94 -71.46
N PRO A 20 25.35 5.90 -70.52
CA PRO A 20 26.09 5.74 -69.28
C PRO A 20 25.36 4.67 -68.48
N MET A 21 26.11 3.68 -67.97
CA MET A 21 25.56 2.74 -67.00
C MET A 21 25.02 3.56 -65.81
N SER A 22 23.80 3.28 -65.37
CA SER A 22 23.24 3.87 -64.17
C SER A 22 24.16 3.56 -62.99
N ALA A 23 24.94 4.55 -62.55
CA ALA A 23 25.53 4.48 -61.23
C ALA A 23 24.37 4.30 -60.23
N PRO A 24 24.48 3.40 -59.24
CA PRO A 24 23.46 3.31 -58.21
C PRO A 24 23.32 4.68 -57.58
N ALA A 25 22.08 5.16 -57.45
CA ALA A 25 21.80 6.34 -56.65
C ALA A 25 22.38 6.09 -55.26
N VAL A 26 23.36 6.90 -54.87
CA VAL A 26 23.79 6.97 -53.47
C VAL A 26 22.54 7.42 -52.74
N ALA A 27 22.01 6.55 -51.87
CA ALA A 27 20.88 6.92 -51.04
C ALA A 27 21.25 8.19 -50.27
N ASP A 28 20.39 9.20 -50.28
CA ASP A 28 20.59 10.40 -49.49
C ASP A 28 20.87 9.98 -48.04
N ALA A 29 21.85 10.64 -47.41
CA ALA A 29 22.17 10.36 -46.01
C ALA A 29 20.89 10.54 -45.17
N PRO A 30 20.58 9.62 -44.24
CA PRO A 30 19.38 9.74 -43.43
C PRO A 30 19.36 11.10 -42.71
N PRO A 31 18.17 11.74 -42.60
CA PRO A 31 18.08 13.07 -42.02
C PRO A 31 18.68 13.10 -40.62
N ALA A 32 19.33 14.21 -40.29
CA ALA A 32 19.92 14.41 -38.97
C ALA A 32 18.85 14.23 -37.87
N PRO A 33 19.14 13.55 -36.75
CA PRO A 33 18.16 13.30 -35.70
C PRO A 33 17.51 14.60 -35.21
N THR A 34 16.19 14.70 -35.35
CA THR A 34 15.38 15.74 -34.72
C THR A 34 15.24 15.42 -33.23
N GLY A 35 15.65 16.37 -32.39
CA GLY A 35 15.63 16.21 -30.94
C GLY A 35 14.23 16.23 -30.34
N VAL A 36 14.15 15.93 -29.05
CA VAL A 36 12.94 16.20 -28.25
C VAL A 36 12.86 17.69 -27.94
N PRO A 37 11.68 18.29 -27.64
CA PRO A 37 11.62 19.66 -27.14
C PRO A 37 12.56 19.84 -25.95
N ALA A 38 13.38 20.91 -25.94
CA ALA A 38 14.36 21.12 -24.87
C ALA A 38 13.67 21.46 -23.54
N ALA A 39 12.49 22.08 -23.59
CA ALA A 39 11.68 22.44 -22.43
C ALA A 39 11.16 21.20 -21.70
N VAL A 40 11.25 21.23 -20.37
CA VAL A 40 10.50 20.33 -19.51
C VAL A 40 9.02 20.78 -19.55
N PRO A 41 8.09 19.92 -19.98
CA PRO A 41 6.69 20.28 -20.09
C PRO A 41 6.11 20.61 -18.72
N LEU A 42 5.05 21.41 -18.69
CA LEU A 42 4.22 21.56 -17.50
C LEU A 42 3.50 20.24 -17.20
N SER A 43 3.07 20.06 -15.96
CA SER A 43 2.19 18.95 -15.57
C SER A 43 0.94 18.90 -16.46
N THR A 44 0.47 17.69 -16.76
CA THR A 44 -0.82 17.49 -17.44
C THR A 44 -2.02 17.80 -16.53
N THR A 45 -1.81 17.88 -15.21
CA THR A 45 -2.83 18.30 -14.23
C THR A 45 -2.95 19.83 -14.20
N PRO A 46 -4.11 20.42 -14.58
CA PRO A 46 -4.23 21.88 -14.76
C PRO A 46 -3.91 22.72 -13.51
N LYS A 47 -4.30 22.26 -12.32
CA LYS A 47 -3.96 22.88 -11.03
C LYS A 47 -2.45 23.03 -10.85
N ILE A 48 -1.72 21.93 -11.04
CA ILE A 48 -0.26 21.88 -10.91
C ILE A 48 0.42 22.73 -11.98
N ALA A 49 -0.05 22.67 -13.23
CA ALA A 49 0.48 23.50 -14.31
C ALA A 49 0.33 25.01 -14.05
N GLN A 50 -0.83 25.44 -13.53
CA GLN A 50 -1.08 26.83 -13.13
C GLN A 50 -0.22 27.27 -11.94
N TRP A 51 0.13 26.36 -11.05
CA TRP A 51 1.04 26.63 -9.94
C TRP A 51 2.49 26.71 -10.42
N GLN A 52 2.98 25.75 -11.22
CA GLN A 52 4.33 25.76 -11.83
C GLN A 52 4.64 27.02 -12.66
N GLN A 53 3.62 27.76 -13.12
CA GLN A 53 3.77 29.05 -13.81
C GLN A 53 4.07 30.24 -12.87
N LEU A 54 3.95 30.08 -11.55
CA LEU A 54 4.19 31.15 -10.58
C LEU A 54 5.69 31.40 -10.35
N GLN A 55 6.50 30.33 -10.21
CA GLN A 55 7.98 30.30 -10.18
C GLN A 55 8.67 31.04 -9.02
N TYR A 56 8.21 32.24 -8.67
CA TYR A 56 8.82 33.11 -7.68
C TYR A 56 7.77 33.80 -6.81
N GLY A 57 7.91 33.70 -5.49
CA GLY A 57 6.99 34.26 -4.51
C GLY A 57 7.67 35.01 -3.37
N MET A 58 6.89 35.88 -2.74
CA MET A 58 7.21 36.42 -1.42
C MET A 58 6.67 35.48 -0.35
N PHE A 59 7.46 35.19 0.67
CA PHE A 59 6.97 34.64 1.93
C PHE A 59 7.14 35.73 3.02
N MET A 60 6.21 35.82 3.95
CA MET A 60 6.20 36.87 4.96
C MET A 60 5.79 36.32 6.32
N HIS A 61 6.73 36.25 7.26
CA HIS A 61 6.46 35.94 8.66
C HIS A 61 6.22 37.22 9.45
N PHE A 62 4.96 37.49 9.77
CA PHE A 62 4.52 38.66 10.52
C PHE A 62 3.49 38.27 11.59
N GLY A 63 3.74 38.69 12.82
CA GLY A 63 2.90 38.40 13.99
C GLY A 63 3.44 39.10 15.23
N VAL A 64 2.91 38.76 16.42
CA VAL A 64 3.25 39.43 17.70
C VAL A 64 4.75 39.36 18.00
N TYR A 65 5.42 38.27 17.62
CA TYR A 65 6.87 38.09 17.72
C TYR A 65 7.69 39.20 17.04
N SER A 66 7.17 39.83 15.98
CA SER A 66 7.86 40.93 15.29
C SER A 66 8.02 42.20 16.14
N LEU A 67 7.23 42.36 17.22
CA LEU A 67 7.40 43.44 18.19
C LEU A 67 8.59 43.22 19.13
N TYR A 68 8.96 41.97 19.38
CA TYR A 68 10.11 41.60 20.21
C TYR A 68 11.43 41.68 19.42
N GLY A 69 11.41 41.43 18.11
CA GLY A 69 12.61 41.51 17.26
C GLY A 69 13.74 40.56 17.66
N GLY A 70 13.42 39.45 18.35
CA GLY A 70 14.38 38.51 18.92
C GLY A 70 14.99 38.93 20.26
N TYR A 71 14.36 39.85 21.00
CA TYR A 71 14.77 40.27 22.36
C TYR A 71 13.62 40.17 23.36
N TYR A 72 13.91 39.74 24.58
CA TYR A 72 13.01 39.77 25.73
C TYR A 72 13.76 40.29 26.96
N ASN A 73 13.12 41.11 27.80
CA ASN A 73 13.70 41.71 29.01
C ASN A 73 15.11 42.34 28.87
N GLY A 74 15.44 42.84 27.67
CA GLY A 74 16.72 43.49 27.35
C GLY A 74 17.85 42.54 26.93
N HIS A 75 17.65 41.22 26.96
CA HIS A 75 18.59 40.24 26.41
C HIS A 75 18.08 39.64 25.10
N ARG A 76 18.99 39.05 24.32
CA ARG A 76 18.70 38.47 23.01
C ARG A 76 18.31 37.00 23.17
N GLN A 77 17.32 36.55 22.39
CA GLN A 77 17.05 35.13 22.21
C GLN A 77 18.25 34.42 21.54
N HIS A 78 18.73 33.35 22.17
CA HIS A 78 19.91 32.59 21.72
C HIS A 78 19.58 31.24 21.08
N MET A 79 18.38 30.70 21.30
CA MET A 79 17.93 29.39 20.80
C MET A 79 16.70 29.53 19.91
N GLY A 80 16.64 28.74 18.84
CA GLY A 80 15.56 28.77 17.86
C GLY A 80 15.45 30.10 17.10
N TYR A 81 14.31 30.30 16.46
CA TYR A 81 14.04 31.47 15.62
C TYR A 81 13.21 32.55 16.35
N PRO A 82 13.25 33.84 15.92
CA PRO A 82 12.54 34.95 16.57
C PRO A 82 11.02 34.74 16.71
N GLU A 83 10.38 34.09 15.74
CA GLU A 83 8.95 33.79 15.78
C GLU A 83 8.55 32.69 16.79
N GLN A 84 9.54 32.03 17.39
CA GLN A 84 9.39 31.06 18.47
C GLN A 84 9.70 31.66 19.86
N ILE A 85 9.97 32.98 19.97
CA ILE A 85 10.45 33.62 21.20
C ILE A 85 9.58 33.35 22.43
N LYS A 86 8.25 33.25 22.26
CA LYS A 86 7.30 32.90 23.33
C LYS A 86 7.70 31.62 24.05
N ALA A 87 8.10 30.60 23.30
CA ALA A 87 8.47 29.29 23.84
C ALA A 87 9.89 29.31 24.42
N TRP A 88 10.88 29.78 23.65
CA TRP A 88 12.29 29.73 24.06
C TRP A 88 12.60 30.60 25.27
N GLU A 89 11.99 31.78 25.37
CA GLU A 89 12.19 32.71 26.49
C GLU A 89 11.17 32.50 27.63
N ASN A 90 10.30 31.49 27.53
CA ASN A 90 9.23 31.18 28.49
C ASN A 90 8.38 32.41 28.87
N ILE A 91 8.01 33.22 27.87
CA ILE A 91 7.28 34.47 28.09
C ILE A 91 5.88 34.14 28.64
N PRO A 92 5.46 34.74 29.78
CA PRO A 92 4.12 34.52 30.32
C PRO A 92 3.04 34.83 29.28
N THR A 93 2.02 33.95 29.17
CA THR A 93 0.97 34.07 28.16
C THR A 93 0.23 35.41 28.24
N GLU A 94 0.02 35.97 29.43
CA GLU A 94 -0.62 37.28 29.60
C GLU A 94 0.25 38.43 29.06
N ASP A 95 1.56 38.42 29.35
CA ASP A 95 2.52 39.42 28.86
C ASP A 95 2.62 39.38 27.33
N TYR A 96 2.73 38.16 26.75
CA TYR A 96 2.79 37.98 25.31
C TYR A 96 1.49 38.41 24.61
N ARG A 97 0.33 38.11 25.21
CA ARG A 97 -0.97 38.57 24.70
C ARG A 97 -1.12 40.08 24.78
N ALA A 98 -0.63 40.72 25.84
CA ALA A 98 -0.68 42.17 26.00
C ALA A 98 0.15 42.92 24.94
N MET A 99 1.27 42.32 24.49
CA MET A 99 2.10 42.90 23.43
C MET A 99 1.38 43.03 22.08
N ALA A 100 0.42 42.15 21.77
CA ALA A 100 -0.35 42.20 20.52
C ALA A 100 -1.01 43.57 20.26
N LYS A 101 -1.27 44.35 21.32
CA LYS A 101 -1.82 45.70 21.24
C LYS A 101 -1.04 46.62 20.29
N GLY A 102 0.29 46.54 20.28
CA GLY A 102 1.16 47.44 19.50
C GLY A 102 1.38 47.05 18.04
N LEU A 103 0.80 45.94 17.57
CA LEU A 103 1.09 45.38 16.25
C LEU A 103 0.52 46.24 15.11
N ALA A 104 1.20 46.26 13.96
CA ALA A 104 0.71 46.75 12.67
C ALA A 104 0.34 48.26 12.57
N SER A 105 0.77 49.10 13.50
CA SER A 105 0.46 50.55 13.53
C SER A 105 0.73 51.35 12.23
N HIS A 106 1.60 50.84 11.35
CA HIS A 106 2.02 51.41 10.06
C HIS A 106 1.92 50.39 8.91
N PHE A 107 1.10 49.33 9.03
CA PHE A 107 0.93 48.32 7.99
C PHE A 107 0.25 48.90 6.73
N ASP A 108 0.89 48.71 5.57
CA ASP A 108 0.40 49.09 4.23
C ASP A 108 0.47 47.90 3.27
N ALA A 109 -0.65 47.18 3.15
CA ALA A 109 -0.82 46.08 2.19
C ALA A 109 -0.52 46.49 0.75
N SER A 110 -0.80 47.74 0.37
CA SER A 110 -0.62 48.24 -0.98
C SER A 110 0.87 48.43 -1.30
N ALA A 111 1.67 48.89 -0.32
CA ALA A 111 3.13 48.97 -0.44
C ALA A 111 3.81 47.59 -0.45
N ILE A 112 3.31 46.66 0.36
CA ILE A 112 3.82 45.28 0.41
C ILE A 112 3.56 44.57 -0.94
N CYS A 113 2.31 44.59 -1.43
CA CYS A 113 1.95 43.99 -2.71
C CYS A 113 2.69 44.64 -3.90
N ARG A 114 2.93 45.96 -3.87
CA ARG A 114 3.80 46.64 -4.85
C ARG A 114 5.24 46.13 -4.80
N THR A 115 5.82 45.95 -3.61
CA THR A 115 7.18 45.43 -3.45
C THR A 115 7.32 44.04 -4.06
N ALA A 116 6.37 43.14 -3.83
CA ALA A 116 6.35 41.81 -4.44
C ALA A 116 6.21 41.86 -5.97
N HIS A 117 5.22 42.61 -6.48
CA HIS A 117 5.00 42.80 -7.92
C HIS A 117 6.24 43.36 -8.63
N ASP A 118 6.84 44.43 -8.09
CA ASP A 118 7.96 45.12 -8.72
C ASP A 118 9.28 44.33 -8.64
N ALA A 119 9.34 43.31 -7.76
CA ALA A 119 10.38 42.29 -7.71
C ALA A 119 10.18 41.16 -8.74
N GLY A 120 9.03 41.09 -9.41
CA GLY A 120 8.67 40.05 -10.37
C GLY A 120 7.98 38.82 -9.76
N MET A 121 7.71 38.83 -8.45
CA MET A 121 7.03 37.73 -7.75
C MET A 121 5.57 37.61 -8.21
N LYS A 122 5.07 36.38 -8.33
CA LYS A 122 3.71 36.07 -8.80
C LYS A 122 2.74 35.73 -7.68
N TYR A 123 3.24 35.46 -6.48
CA TYR A 123 2.43 35.21 -5.30
C TYR A 123 3.05 35.82 -4.04
N LEU A 124 2.20 36.04 -3.04
CA LEU A 124 2.59 36.43 -1.69
C LEU A 124 1.96 35.46 -0.70
N MET A 125 2.80 34.71 0.00
CA MET A 125 2.46 33.89 1.16
C MET A 125 2.68 34.68 2.44
N ILE A 126 1.69 34.71 3.34
CA ILE A 126 1.83 35.29 4.69
C ILE A 126 1.43 34.27 5.77
N THR A 127 2.09 34.33 6.92
CA THR A 127 1.66 33.65 8.15
C THR A 127 0.28 34.15 8.58
N SER A 128 -0.79 33.44 8.19
CA SER A 128 -2.15 33.74 8.64
C SER A 128 -2.31 33.50 10.14
N LYS A 129 -1.70 32.40 10.63
CA LYS A 129 -1.51 32.08 12.05
C LYS A 129 -0.17 31.36 12.22
N HIS A 130 0.61 31.74 13.23
CA HIS A 130 1.85 31.06 13.61
C HIS A 130 1.67 30.21 14.88
N HIS A 131 2.70 29.52 15.35
CA HIS A 131 2.61 28.62 16.51
C HIS A 131 2.14 29.32 17.80
N ASP A 132 2.35 30.63 17.92
CA ASP A 132 1.88 31.41 19.07
C ASP A 132 0.35 31.55 19.15
N GLY A 133 -0.37 31.07 18.13
CA GLY A 133 -1.83 31.03 18.04
C GLY A 133 -2.47 32.39 17.74
N PHE A 134 -1.69 33.42 17.41
CA PHE A 134 -2.24 34.73 17.04
C PHE A 134 -2.74 34.72 15.59
N ALA A 135 -4.04 34.94 15.41
CA ALA A 135 -4.65 34.99 14.08
C ALA A 135 -4.54 36.40 13.47
N MET A 136 -3.99 36.49 12.26
CA MET A 136 -3.80 37.72 11.49
C MET A 136 -5.06 38.15 10.70
N TRP A 137 -6.24 37.65 11.06
CA TRP A 137 -7.54 38.03 10.51
C TRP A 137 -8.63 38.02 11.60
N ASP A 138 -9.84 38.51 11.32
CA ASP A 138 -10.94 38.46 12.30
C ASP A 138 -11.57 37.07 12.40
N THR A 139 -10.86 36.13 13.03
CA THR A 139 -11.40 34.78 13.26
C THR A 139 -12.45 34.74 14.36
N LYS A 140 -13.45 33.88 14.18
CA LYS A 140 -14.50 33.63 15.18
C LYS A 140 -14.08 32.66 16.29
N THR A 141 -13.00 31.89 16.11
CA THR A 141 -12.58 30.86 17.08
C THR A 141 -11.85 31.41 18.30
N THR A 142 -11.35 32.65 18.23
CA THR A 142 -10.63 33.31 19.33
C THR A 142 -10.70 34.83 19.22
N ASP A 143 -10.70 35.52 20.36
CA ASP A 143 -10.51 36.97 20.43
C ASP A 143 -9.02 37.37 20.42
N TYR A 144 -8.11 36.40 20.49
CA TYR A 144 -6.67 36.63 20.32
C TYR A 144 -6.31 36.71 18.83
N ASN A 145 -6.83 37.75 18.18
CA ASN A 145 -6.68 38.02 16.75
C ASN A 145 -6.35 39.51 16.52
N ILE A 146 -5.80 39.86 15.35
CA ILE A 146 -5.33 41.22 15.10
C ILE A 146 -6.43 42.29 15.13
N VAL A 147 -7.67 41.95 14.76
CA VAL A 147 -8.78 42.92 14.72
C VAL A 147 -9.25 43.29 16.12
N LYS A 148 -9.21 42.35 17.06
CA LYS A 148 -9.75 42.52 18.43
C LYS A 148 -8.67 42.82 19.48
N ALA A 149 -7.45 42.31 19.30
CA ALA A 149 -6.38 42.41 20.29
C ALA A 149 -5.27 43.43 19.94
N SER A 150 -5.30 44.05 18.75
CA SER A 150 -4.36 45.12 18.37
C SER A 150 -5.04 46.48 18.20
N ASP A 151 -4.29 47.57 18.39
CA ASP A 151 -4.75 48.93 18.06
C ASP A 151 -4.90 49.15 16.54
N TYR A 152 -4.50 48.20 15.68
CA TYR A 152 -4.71 48.26 14.23
C TYR A 152 -6.19 48.16 13.84
N GLY A 153 -6.95 47.29 14.53
CA GLY A 153 -8.41 47.19 14.40
C GLY A 153 -8.95 46.79 13.02
N LYS A 154 -8.12 46.19 12.15
CA LYS A 154 -8.49 45.77 10.78
C LYS A 154 -7.89 44.43 10.39
N ASP A 155 -8.44 43.82 9.35
CA ASP A 155 -8.02 42.55 8.76
C ASP A 155 -6.97 42.76 7.64
N PRO A 156 -5.67 42.54 7.90
CA PRO A 156 -4.61 42.66 6.90
C PRO A 156 -4.65 41.55 5.85
N MET A 157 -5.24 40.37 6.11
CA MET A 157 -5.43 39.36 5.06
C MET A 157 -6.40 39.88 4.00
N LYS A 158 -7.45 40.61 4.42
CA LYS A 158 -8.41 41.22 3.49
C LYS A 158 -7.81 42.39 2.70
N GLU A 159 -6.99 43.21 3.33
CA GLU A 159 -6.28 44.30 2.66
C GLU A 159 -5.24 43.74 1.66
N LEU A 160 -4.43 42.76 2.04
CA LEU A 160 -3.47 42.08 1.13
C LEU A 160 -4.20 41.41 -0.05
N SER A 161 -5.24 40.62 0.21
CA SER A 161 -6.12 40.05 -0.83
C SER A 161 -6.60 41.12 -1.82
N THR A 162 -7.04 42.27 -1.33
CA THR A 162 -7.57 43.35 -2.16
C THR A 162 -6.48 44.04 -2.98
N GLU A 163 -5.31 44.31 -2.40
CA GLU A 163 -4.24 45.06 -3.06
C GLU A 163 -3.40 44.19 -4.02
N CYS A 164 -3.08 42.94 -3.63
CA CYS A 164 -2.27 42.04 -4.47
C CYS A 164 -3.05 41.60 -5.73
N ASN A 165 -4.37 41.38 -5.63
CA ASN A 165 -5.22 41.08 -6.79
C ASN A 165 -5.24 42.22 -7.82
N LYS A 166 -5.12 43.50 -7.42
CA LYS A 166 -5.02 44.64 -8.37
C LYS A 166 -3.75 44.58 -9.22
N LEU A 167 -2.72 43.91 -8.75
CA LEU A 167 -1.40 43.77 -9.38
C LEU A 167 -1.19 42.40 -10.02
N GLY A 168 -2.18 41.50 -9.98
CA GLY A 168 -2.05 40.13 -10.45
C GLY A 168 -1.12 39.25 -9.61
N VAL A 169 -0.79 39.67 -8.38
CA VAL A 169 -0.05 38.85 -7.41
C VAL A 169 -1.09 37.97 -6.69
N LYS A 170 -0.97 36.64 -6.82
CA LYS A 170 -1.87 35.70 -6.11
C LYS A 170 -1.59 35.73 -4.61
N LEU A 171 -2.62 35.46 -3.80
CA LEU A 171 -2.45 35.31 -2.36
C LEU A 171 -2.21 33.83 -2.01
N ALA A 172 -1.39 33.59 -1.00
CA ALA A 172 -1.12 32.30 -0.39
C ALA A 172 -1.12 32.44 1.13
N PHE A 173 -1.41 31.37 1.85
CA PHE A 173 -1.46 31.41 3.31
C PHE A 173 -0.60 30.31 3.92
N TYR A 174 0.30 30.70 4.81
CA TYR A 174 0.88 29.78 5.78
C TYR A 174 -0.09 29.60 6.95
N PHE A 175 -0.18 28.38 7.46
CA PHE A 175 -1.03 28.01 8.59
C PHE A 175 -0.29 27.03 9.53
N SER A 176 0.08 27.50 10.72
CA SER A 176 0.58 26.61 11.78
C SER A 176 -0.52 25.65 12.25
N ILE A 177 -0.27 24.35 12.14
CA ILE A 177 -1.18 23.31 12.65
C ILE A 177 -1.24 23.39 14.19
N ILE A 178 -0.08 23.60 14.82
CA ILE A 178 0.06 23.74 16.27
C ILE A 178 -0.39 25.12 16.76
N ASP A 179 -0.87 25.19 18.00
CA ASP A 179 -1.43 26.40 18.60
C ASP A 179 -1.10 26.48 20.11
N TRP A 180 -0.07 27.25 20.46
CA TRP A 180 0.38 27.46 21.83
C TRP A 180 -0.55 28.36 22.68
N THR A 181 -1.78 28.63 22.23
CA THR A 181 -2.87 29.10 23.10
C THR A 181 -3.75 27.96 23.62
N LYS A 182 -3.68 26.78 22.98
CA LYS A 182 -4.38 25.54 23.33
C LYS A 182 -3.43 24.51 23.93
N GLN A 183 -2.17 24.49 23.46
CA GLN A 183 -1.14 23.53 23.83
C GLN A 183 -0.03 24.17 24.66
N ILE A 184 0.69 23.35 25.45
CA ILE A 184 1.94 23.75 26.08
C ILE A 184 3.00 23.96 24.97
N PRO A 185 3.75 25.08 24.94
CA PRO A 185 4.81 25.28 23.96
C PRO A 185 5.87 24.17 24.04
N GLU A 186 6.13 23.49 22.92
CA GLU A 186 7.15 22.45 22.79
C GLU A 186 8.04 22.78 21.57
N PRO A 187 9.13 23.55 21.76
CA PRO A 187 9.94 24.04 20.65
C PRO A 187 11.14 23.14 20.31
N TYR A 188 11.34 22.00 20.98
CA TYR A 188 12.50 21.12 20.74
C TYR A 188 12.22 20.05 19.69
N GLY A 189 11.05 19.42 19.74
CA GLY A 189 10.59 18.42 18.78
C GLY A 189 9.60 18.97 17.75
N ASN A 190 8.91 20.07 18.05
CA ASN A 190 7.87 20.69 17.20
C ASN A 190 6.70 19.73 16.87
N GLN A 191 6.50 18.70 17.70
CA GLN A 191 5.51 17.64 17.56
C GLN A 191 4.41 17.75 18.62
N ASN A 192 3.86 18.95 18.81
CA ASN A 192 2.70 19.12 19.69
C ASN A 192 1.54 18.19 19.22
N PRO A 193 0.91 17.43 20.13
CA PRO A 193 -0.15 16.48 19.79
C PRO A 193 -1.41 17.22 19.34
N ILE A 194 -2.04 16.73 18.29
CA ILE A 194 -3.23 17.32 17.67
C ILE A 194 -4.43 16.48 18.09
N ASP A 195 -5.28 17.05 18.94
CA ASP A 195 -6.54 16.45 19.37
C ASP A 195 -7.71 16.85 18.44
N GLU A 196 -8.86 16.18 18.59
CA GLU A 196 -10.01 16.41 17.73
C GLU A 196 -10.68 17.79 17.96
N GLU A 197 -10.50 18.39 19.14
CA GLU A 197 -10.95 19.76 19.46
C GLU A 197 -10.11 20.81 18.71
N LEU A 198 -8.79 20.62 18.61
CA LEU A 198 -7.94 21.44 17.76
C LEU A 198 -8.32 21.25 16.28
N MET A 199 -8.55 20.01 15.83
CA MET A 199 -8.97 19.72 14.45
C MET A 199 -10.32 20.37 14.08
N THR A 200 -11.34 20.24 14.92
CA THR A 200 -12.73 20.63 14.56
C THR A 200 -13.20 21.93 15.17
N GLY A 201 -12.74 22.29 16.36
CA GLY A 201 -13.03 23.57 17.01
C GLY A 201 -12.13 24.72 16.55
N THR A 202 -10.91 24.43 16.06
CA THR A 202 -9.94 25.46 15.65
C THR A 202 -9.54 25.36 14.18
N ILE A 203 -8.95 24.25 13.73
CA ILE A 203 -8.35 24.13 12.39
C ILE A 203 -9.43 24.21 11.31
N LYS A 204 -10.41 23.31 11.28
CA LYS A 204 -11.45 23.30 10.23
C LYS A 204 -12.20 24.64 10.11
N PRO A 205 -12.65 25.31 11.18
CA PRO A 205 -13.30 26.61 11.08
C PRO A 205 -12.35 27.71 10.56
N GLN A 206 -11.09 27.73 11.00
CA GLN A 206 -10.11 28.72 10.53
C GLN A 206 -9.77 28.52 9.04
N LEU A 207 -9.57 27.27 8.59
CA LEU A 207 -9.41 26.95 7.17
C LEU A 207 -10.64 27.37 6.34
N THR A 208 -11.84 27.14 6.87
CA THR A 208 -13.10 27.58 6.24
C THR A 208 -13.15 29.10 6.05
N GLU A 209 -12.75 29.87 7.06
CA GLU A 209 -12.67 31.34 6.96
C GLU A 209 -11.62 31.80 5.94
N LEU A 210 -10.41 31.23 5.98
CA LEU A 210 -9.30 31.57 5.08
C LEU A 210 -9.59 31.24 3.61
N LEU A 211 -10.27 30.12 3.35
CA LEU A 211 -10.56 29.66 1.99
C LEU A 211 -11.92 30.17 1.46
N SER A 212 -12.73 30.87 2.26
CA SER A 212 -13.99 31.47 1.80
C SER A 212 -13.94 32.99 1.63
N ASN A 213 -13.16 33.70 2.45
CA ASN A 213 -13.31 35.16 2.58
C ASN A 213 -12.31 36.00 1.76
N TYR A 214 -11.21 35.41 1.27
CA TYR A 214 -10.06 36.14 0.71
C TYR A 214 -9.81 35.94 -0.79
N GLY A 215 -10.77 35.31 -1.49
CA GLY A 215 -10.67 35.03 -2.93
C GLY A 215 -9.81 33.80 -3.24
N PRO A 216 -9.42 33.57 -4.51
CA PRO A 216 -8.62 32.42 -4.90
C PRO A 216 -7.24 32.41 -4.24
N ILE A 217 -6.93 31.32 -3.54
CA ILE A 217 -5.66 31.11 -2.83
C ILE A 217 -4.80 30.16 -3.66
N ALA A 218 -3.57 30.57 -3.98
CA ALA A 218 -2.64 29.77 -4.78
C ALA A 218 -2.20 28.50 -4.06
N GLU A 219 -1.90 28.63 -2.77
CA GLU A 219 -1.46 27.53 -1.92
C GLU A 219 -1.79 27.78 -0.44
N LEU A 220 -1.98 26.68 0.28
CA LEU A 220 -2.03 26.63 1.74
C LEU A 220 -0.83 25.83 2.24
N TRP A 221 -0.01 26.49 3.04
CA TRP A 221 1.28 26.01 3.51
C TRP A 221 1.18 25.66 5.00
N PHE A 222 0.93 24.38 5.29
CA PHE A 222 0.88 23.88 6.65
C PHE A 222 2.28 23.76 7.27
N ASP A 223 2.37 23.89 8.59
CA ASP A 223 3.63 23.72 9.30
C ASP A 223 3.50 23.17 10.72
N MET A 224 4.57 22.48 11.14
CA MET A 224 4.77 21.79 12.42
C MET A 224 3.66 20.79 12.81
N GLY A 225 3.77 20.24 14.03
CA GLY A 225 2.89 19.20 14.55
C GLY A 225 3.30 17.80 14.11
N GLY A 226 2.72 16.81 14.80
CA GLY A 226 2.83 15.40 14.42
C GLY A 226 1.46 14.79 14.14
N PRO A 227 0.71 15.25 13.11
CA PRO A 227 -0.60 14.73 12.82
C PRO A 227 -0.56 13.25 12.41
N THR A 228 -1.63 12.52 12.69
CA THR A 228 -1.83 11.18 12.14
C THR A 228 -2.09 11.23 10.63
N ALA A 229 -2.00 10.09 9.95
CA ALA A 229 -2.30 9.99 8.52
C ALA A 229 -3.73 10.44 8.20
N GLU A 230 -4.71 10.08 9.04
CA GLU A 230 -6.10 10.52 8.91
C GLU A 230 -6.24 12.04 9.09
N GLN A 231 -5.62 12.62 10.11
CA GLN A 231 -5.65 14.08 10.34
C GLN A 231 -5.06 14.84 9.15
N SER A 232 -3.95 14.33 8.59
CA SER A 232 -3.30 14.91 7.41
C SER A 232 -4.22 14.84 6.17
N ALA A 233 -4.85 13.69 5.94
CA ALA A 233 -5.81 13.50 4.86
C ALA A 233 -7.04 14.41 5.01
N ARG A 234 -7.61 14.50 6.22
CA ARG A 234 -8.74 15.39 6.54
C ARG A 234 -8.40 16.87 6.32
N MET A 235 -7.22 17.32 6.74
CA MET A 235 -6.78 18.71 6.50
C MET A 235 -6.64 19.00 4.99
N ALA A 236 -5.96 18.14 4.24
CA ALA A 236 -5.81 18.30 2.79
C ALA A 236 -7.18 18.25 2.06
N GLN A 237 -8.04 17.31 2.44
CA GLN A 237 -9.40 17.19 1.91
C GLN A 237 -10.21 18.47 2.13
N TRP A 238 -10.22 19.04 3.34
CA TRP A 238 -10.96 20.28 3.61
C TRP A 238 -10.47 21.45 2.76
N VAL A 239 -9.17 21.54 2.46
CA VAL A 239 -8.64 22.56 1.54
C VAL A 239 -9.24 22.39 0.15
N HIS A 240 -9.17 21.17 -0.39
CA HIS A 240 -9.62 20.89 -1.76
C HIS A 240 -11.16 20.94 -1.89
N GLU A 241 -11.91 20.64 -0.82
CA GLU A 241 -13.37 20.84 -0.75
C GLU A 241 -13.76 22.33 -0.81
N LEU A 242 -12.98 23.20 -0.16
CA LEU A 242 -13.23 24.64 -0.09
C LEU A 242 -12.71 25.39 -1.32
N GLN A 243 -11.51 25.05 -1.81
CA GLN A 243 -10.91 25.56 -3.03
C GLN A 243 -10.10 24.46 -3.76
N PRO A 244 -10.69 23.78 -4.75
CA PRO A 244 -10.03 22.69 -5.49
C PRO A 244 -8.68 23.06 -6.13
N GLU A 245 -8.53 24.33 -6.55
CA GLU A 245 -7.32 24.84 -7.21
C GLU A 245 -6.19 25.27 -6.24
N THR A 246 -6.43 25.29 -4.91
CA THR A 246 -5.41 25.67 -3.91
C THR A 246 -4.44 24.51 -3.64
N MET A 247 -3.15 24.70 -3.90
CA MET A 247 -2.12 23.68 -3.67
C MET A 247 -1.82 23.50 -2.16
N VAL A 248 -1.63 22.27 -1.71
CA VAL A 248 -1.25 21.97 -0.30
C VAL A 248 0.19 21.49 -0.22
N ASN A 249 0.99 21.99 0.73
CA ASN A 249 2.38 21.57 0.88
C ASN A 249 2.52 20.20 1.60
N SER A 250 3.65 19.51 1.41
CA SER A 250 3.89 18.21 2.05
C SER A 250 4.05 18.25 3.58
N ARG A 251 4.18 19.43 4.22
CA ARG A 251 4.12 19.60 5.69
C ARG A 251 2.69 19.60 6.26
N VAL A 252 1.67 19.30 5.45
CA VAL A 252 0.45 18.65 5.97
C VAL A 252 0.72 17.23 6.51
N TRP A 253 1.91 16.68 6.22
CA TRP A 253 2.44 15.36 6.59
C TRP A 253 1.80 14.16 5.87
N ASN A 254 2.32 12.98 6.20
CA ASN A 254 1.79 11.66 5.83
C ASN A 254 1.44 11.46 4.34
N LYS A 255 2.18 12.12 3.44
CA LYS A 255 1.97 12.07 1.98
C LYS A 255 0.58 12.55 1.53
N ALA A 256 -0.01 13.54 2.22
CA ALA A 256 -1.30 14.11 1.86
C ALA A 256 -1.22 15.48 1.13
N GLY A 257 -0.03 16.02 0.87
CA GLY A 257 0.14 17.33 0.20
C GLY A 257 0.37 17.24 -1.31
N ASP A 258 -0.07 18.24 -2.06
CA ASP A 258 0.10 18.31 -3.53
C ASP A 258 1.55 18.58 -3.98
N PHE A 259 2.40 19.21 -3.15
CA PHE A 259 3.79 19.57 -3.51
C PHE A 259 4.82 19.34 -2.40
N GLU A 260 6.05 18.98 -2.76
CA GLU A 260 7.14 18.74 -1.81
C GLU A 260 7.80 20.05 -1.33
N VAL A 261 8.19 20.09 -0.06
CA VAL A 261 8.97 21.19 0.50
C VAL A 261 10.18 20.66 1.25
N GLY A 262 11.28 21.39 1.18
CA GLY A 262 12.53 21.04 1.86
C GLY A 262 12.53 21.30 3.37
N GLY A 263 13.68 21.05 3.98
CA GLY A 263 14.00 21.56 5.31
C GLY A 263 14.07 23.10 5.33
N ASP A 264 13.99 23.68 6.51
CA ASP A 264 14.06 25.13 6.69
C ASP A 264 15.34 25.71 6.08
N ASN A 265 15.17 26.74 5.24
CA ASN A 265 16.26 27.41 4.53
C ASN A 265 17.10 26.50 3.61
N SER A 266 16.69 25.24 3.37
CA SER A 266 17.29 24.33 2.41
C SER A 266 16.81 24.64 0.99
N VAL A 267 17.66 25.28 0.20
CA VAL A 267 17.42 25.51 -1.24
C VAL A 267 18.06 24.37 -2.01
N THR A 268 17.28 23.69 -2.87
CA THR A 268 17.83 22.76 -3.86
C THR A 268 17.94 23.43 -5.22
N THR A 269 18.99 23.07 -5.95
CA THR A 269 19.31 23.58 -7.30
C THR A 269 19.63 22.45 -8.27
N ASP A 270 19.27 21.22 -7.90
CA ASP A 270 19.37 20.02 -8.73
C ASP A 270 17.98 19.69 -9.31
N PHE A 271 17.95 19.11 -10.50
CA PHE A 271 16.69 18.84 -11.21
C PHE A 271 15.91 17.69 -10.54
N HIS A 272 14.67 17.96 -10.15
CA HIS A 272 13.73 16.98 -9.59
C HIS A 272 12.43 16.95 -10.40
N MET A 273 11.72 15.82 -10.38
CA MET A 273 10.40 15.67 -10.97
C MET A 273 9.28 15.79 -9.94
N GLY A 274 8.12 16.23 -10.43
CA GLY A 274 6.94 16.55 -9.61
C GLY A 274 6.97 17.99 -9.09
N PRO A 275 5.85 18.48 -8.54
CA PRO A 275 5.78 19.82 -7.97
C PRO A 275 6.55 19.93 -6.64
N TRP A 276 7.44 20.93 -6.53
CA TRP A 276 8.18 21.21 -5.30
C TRP A 276 8.51 22.69 -5.14
N GLU A 277 8.75 23.10 -3.89
CA GLU A 277 9.11 24.47 -3.52
C GLU A 277 10.33 24.50 -2.58
N SER A 278 11.25 25.45 -2.82
CA SER A 278 12.29 25.84 -1.87
C SER A 278 11.94 27.18 -1.20
N ILE A 279 11.96 27.18 0.13
CA ILE A 279 11.80 28.37 0.98
C ILE A 279 13.16 28.85 1.53
N ARG A 280 13.39 30.16 1.52
CA ARG A 280 14.63 30.77 2.06
C ARG A 280 14.36 32.14 2.65
N SER A 281 14.76 32.39 3.89
CA SER A 281 14.72 33.73 4.47
C SER A 281 15.97 34.55 4.14
N ILE A 282 15.79 35.87 4.13
CA ILE A 282 16.90 36.82 3.95
C ILE A 282 18.02 36.62 4.98
N PHE A 283 17.70 36.26 6.22
CA PHE A 283 18.67 35.87 7.24
C PHE A 283 18.31 34.48 7.76
N PRO A 284 19.05 33.39 7.43
CA PRO A 284 18.66 32.01 7.76
C PRO A 284 18.47 31.67 9.25
N ALA A 285 18.79 32.60 10.15
CA ALA A 285 18.55 32.51 11.59
C ALA A 285 17.27 33.27 12.03
N CYS A 286 16.46 33.75 11.08
CA CYS A 286 15.23 34.49 11.30
C CYS A 286 14.22 34.19 10.17
N TRP A 287 13.03 33.69 10.49
CA TRP A 287 11.88 33.82 9.58
C TRP A 287 11.12 35.11 9.90
N GLY A 288 10.71 35.29 11.15
CA GLY A 288 10.17 36.54 11.67
C GLY A 288 11.23 37.65 11.82
N TYR A 289 10.81 38.88 12.12
CA TYR A 289 11.72 40.01 12.25
C TYR A 289 12.74 39.82 13.38
N CYS A 290 14.02 40.08 13.07
CA CYS A 290 15.10 40.17 14.03
C CYS A 290 15.84 41.50 13.88
N SER A 291 16.11 42.17 15.01
CA SER A 291 16.77 43.49 15.03
C SER A 291 18.29 43.43 15.03
N TRP A 292 18.87 42.29 15.43
CA TRP A 292 20.31 42.11 15.68
C TRP A 292 21.15 41.71 14.45
N VAL A 293 20.54 41.50 13.28
CA VAL A 293 21.24 41.05 12.06
C VAL A 293 21.99 42.18 11.34
N ASN A 294 23.02 41.82 10.59
CA ASN A 294 23.86 42.75 9.85
C ASN A 294 23.14 43.28 8.59
N ARG A 295 22.67 44.54 8.68
CA ARG A 295 22.04 45.29 7.57
C ARG A 295 22.95 46.36 6.94
N SER A 296 24.27 46.10 6.90
CA SER A 296 25.24 47.00 6.24
C SER A 296 25.23 46.87 4.71
N GLY A 297 25.64 47.92 4.00
CA GLY A 297 25.68 47.91 2.52
C GLY A 297 26.48 46.76 1.91
N GLY A 298 27.59 46.34 2.54
CA GLY A 298 28.35 45.16 2.09
C GLY A 298 27.61 43.83 2.29
N ALA A 299 26.75 43.72 3.32
CA ALA A 299 25.86 42.57 3.48
C ALA A 299 24.75 42.56 2.43
N LYS A 300 24.30 43.74 1.95
CA LYS A 300 23.27 43.85 0.92
C LYS A 300 23.65 43.12 -0.36
N SER A 301 24.81 43.44 -0.95
CA SER A 301 25.24 42.85 -2.22
C SER A 301 25.35 41.32 -2.15
N ALA A 302 25.87 40.79 -1.04
CA ALA A 302 25.93 39.35 -0.81
C ALA A 302 24.52 38.70 -0.77
N LYS A 303 23.53 39.40 -0.21
CA LYS A 303 22.14 38.92 -0.16
C LYS A 303 21.40 39.01 -1.49
N VAL A 304 21.67 40.03 -2.29
CA VAL A 304 21.16 40.11 -3.68
C VAL A 304 21.76 38.97 -4.51
N GLN A 305 23.07 38.72 -4.41
CA GLN A 305 23.73 37.60 -5.10
C GLN A 305 23.19 36.23 -4.66
N GLU A 306 23.04 36.00 -3.34
CA GLU A 306 22.44 34.78 -2.79
C GLU A 306 21.03 34.54 -3.33
N LEU A 307 20.20 35.59 -3.36
CA LEU A 307 18.83 35.54 -3.84
C LEU A 307 18.76 35.23 -5.35
N VAL A 308 19.54 35.90 -6.19
CA VAL A 308 19.58 35.61 -7.65
C VAL A 308 20.04 34.17 -7.90
N ASN A 309 21.09 33.71 -7.21
CA ASN A 309 21.59 32.34 -7.39
C ASN A 309 20.57 31.27 -6.97
N ASN A 310 19.87 31.48 -5.85
CA ASN A 310 18.83 30.57 -5.39
C ASN A 310 17.62 30.55 -6.34
N LEU A 311 17.12 31.72 -6.75
CA LEU A 311 16.01 31.84 -7.70
C LEU A 311 16.32 31.13 -9.03
N VAL A 312 17.48 31.43 -9.63
CA VAL A 312 17.90 30.80 -10.89
C VAL A 312 18.11 29.30 -10.71
N GLY A 313 18.77 28.88 -9.63
CA GLY A 313 19.03 27.47 -9.35
C GLY A 313 17.76 26.65 -9.15
N THR A 314 16.75 27.19 -8.47
CA THR A 314 15.46 26.54 -8.23
C THR A 314 14.60 26.50 -9.50
N VAL A 315 14.45 27.62 -10.22
CA VAL A 315 13.62 27.67 -11.45
C VAL A 315 14.21 26.84 -12.60
N ALA A 316 15.53 26.83 -12.75
CA ALA A 316 16.20 25.96 -13.73
C ALA A 316 16.16 24.45 -13.36
N SER A 317 15.54 24.10 -12.24
CA SER A 317 15.37 22.73 -11.74
C SER A 317 13.90 22.30 -11.53
N ASP A 318 12.97 23.06 -12.10
CA ASP A 318 11.50 22.89 -12.04
C ASP A 318 10.83 23.15 -10.69
N GLY A 319 11.52 23.82 -9.78
CA GLY A 319 10.98 24.21 -8.49
C GLY A 319 10.41 25.63 -8.45
N GLN A 320 9.54 25.85 -7.48
CA GLN A 320 9.09 27.17 -7.06
C GLN A 320 10.03 27.73 -6.00
N PHE A 321 10.25 29.05 -6.01
CA PHE A 321 11.11 29.70 -5.03
C PHE A 321 10.34 30.77 -4.23
N ALA A 322 10.19 30.54 -2.93
CA ALA A 322 9.55 31.48 -2.00
C ALA A 322 10.59 32.15 -1.09
N TYR A 323 10.78 33.46 -1.26
CA TYR A 323 11.76 34.23 -0.49
C TYR A 323 11.13 34.96 0.68
N ASN A 324 11.59 34.67 1.89
CA ASN A 324 11.01 35.19 3.12
C ASN A 324 11.59 36.53 3.59
N ILE A 325 10.69 37.46 3.88
CA ILE A 325 10.93 38.69 4.65
C ILE A 325 10.22 38.63 6.02
N GLY A 326 10.79 39.32 7.01
CA GLY A 326 10.19 39.48 8.34
C GLY A 326 9.87 40.95 8.64
N PRO A 327 8.63 41.43 8.47
CA PRO A 327 8.25 42.80 8.78
C PRO A 327 8.38 43.12 10.27
N LYS A 328 8.74 44.37 10.58
CA LYS A 328 8.80 44.93 11.93
C LYS A 328 7.43 44.87 12.60
N GLY A 329 7.39 44.90 13.93
CA GLY A 329 6.15 44.89 14.70
C GLY A 329 5.17 46.03 14.36
N ASP A 330 5.64 47.17 13.81
CA ASP A 330 4.78 48.24 13.29
C ASP A 330 4.12 47.91 11.94
N GLY A 331 4.47 46.79 11.29
CA GLY A 331 3.96 46.39 9.97
C GLY A 331 4.78 46.89 8.79
N THR A 332 5.89 47.61 9.01
CA THR A 332 6.80 48.04 7.93
C THR A 332 7.82 46.96 7.57
N ILE A 333 8.16 46.86 6.28
CA ILE A 333 9.34 46.11 5.84
C ILE A 333 10.58 46.96 6.16
N ASP A 334 11.66 46.35 6.67
CA ASP A 334 12.91 47.09 6.87
C ASP A 334 13.48 47.59 5.54
N GLU A 335 14.03 48.82 5.52
CA GLU A 335 14.58 49.43 4.31
C GLU A 335 15.68 48.57 3.67
N PHE A 336 16.50 47.89 4.47
CA PHE A 336 17.50 46.95 3.96
C PHE A 336 16.82 45.79 3.22
N ASP A 337 15.88 45.12 3.88
CA ASP A 337 15.19 43.92 3.39
C ASP A 337 14.41 44.24 2.10
N ALA A 338 13.70 45.37 2.07
CA ALA A 338 13.03 45.90 0.88
C ALA A 338 14.02 46.25 -0.24
N SER A 339 15.19 46.82 0.09
CA SER A 339 16.20 47.19 -0.91
C SER A 339 16.90 45.99 -1.56
N VAL A 340 17.01 44.84 -0.88
CA VAL A 340 17.51 43.57 -1.44
C VAL A 340 16.51 43.05 -2.48
N VAL A 341 15.23 42.94 -2.10
CA VAL A 341 14.14 42.50 -2.98
C VAL A 341 14.01 43.42 -4.20
N THR A 342 14.14 44.75 -4.01
CA THR A 342 14.13 45.73 -5.10
C THR A 342 15.27 45.54 -6.10
N GLU A 343 16.49 45.25 -5.64
CA GLU A 343 17.66 45.09 -6.52
C GLU A 343 17.58 43.80 -7.35
N VAL A 344 17.02 42.72 -6.78
CA VAL A 344 16.67 41.51 -7.55
C VAL A 344 15.54 41.79 -8.54
N GLY A 345 14.55 42.62 -8.18
CA GLY A 345 13.56 43.13 -9.12
C GLY A 345 14.16 43.88 -10.31
N GLN A 346 15.26 44.59 -10.11
CA GLN A 346 15.98 45.26 -11.20
C GLN A 346 16.72 44.26 -12.10
N TRP A 347 17.31 43.18 -11.55
CA TRP A 347 17.89 42.09 -12.35
C TRP A 347 16.80 41.35 -13.15
N MET A 348 15.68 41.00 -12.51
CA MET A 348 14.51 40.40 -13.16
C MET A 348 13.92 41.27 -14.29
N LYS A 349 13.95 42.60 -14.13
CA LYS A 349 13.52 43.56 -15.19
C LYS A 349 14.49 43.66 -16.36
N ARG A 350 15.77 43.29 -16.19
CA ARG A 350 16.76 43.17 -17.28
C ARG A 350 16.67 41.83 -18.00
N HIS A 351 16.34 40.76 -17.26
CA HIS A 351 16.33 39.37 -17.74
C HIS A 351 14.97 38.68 -17.59
N PRO A 352 13.85 39.28 -18.02
CA PRO A 352 12.51 38.76 -17.73
C PRO A 352 12.29 37.37 -18.32
N ASP A 353 12.81 37.12 -19.53
CA ASP A 353 12.59 35.87 -20.28
C ASP A 353 13.48 34.70 -19.85
N ALA A 354 14.50 34.95 -19.01
CA ALA A 354 15.33 33.89 -18.44
C ALA A 354 14.65 33.16 -17.27
N ILE A 355 13.68 33.80 -16.60
CA ILE A 355 12.92 33.26 -15.48
C ILE A 355 11.41 33.26 -15.75
N THR A 356 10.81 34.41 -16.07
CA THR A 356 9.35 34.59 -16.09
C THR A 356 8.71 33.91 -17.30
N GLY A 357 8.03 32.79 -17.03
CA GLY A 357 7.46 31.92 -18.06
C GLY A 357 8.52 31.10 -18.80
N ALA A 358 9.78 31.14 -18.37
CA ALA A 358 10.82 30.24 -18.86
C ALA A 358 10.62 28.85 -18.25
N ARG A 359 11.05 27.81 -18.96
CA ARG A 359 11.01 26.43 -18.48
C ARG A 359 12.43 25.91 -18.22
N PRO A 360 12.62 25.01 -17.24
CA PRO A 360 13.86 24.25 -17.13
C PRO A 360 14.01 23.33 -18.34
N THR A 361 15.21 22.80 -18.55
CA THR A 361 15.54 22.04 -19.76
C THR A 361 15.97 20.60 -19.48
N TRP A 362 15.75 19.71 -20.44
CA TRP A 362 16.23 18.32 -20.37
C TRP A 362 17.75 18.14 -20.53
N PHE A 363 18.48 19.19 -20.88
CA PHE A 363 19.95 19.17 -20.89
C PHE A 363 20.51 18.77 -19.52
N PRO A 364 21.51 17.87 -19.45
CA PRO A 364 22.28 17.66 -18.23
C PRO A 364 22.85 18.99 -17.72
N ALA A 365 22.79 19.22 -16.40
CA ALA A 365 23.23 20.48 -15.81
C ALA A 365 24.72 20.72 -16.14
N PRO A 366 25.07 21.82 -16.83
CA PRO A 366 26.44 22.06 -17.26
C PRO A 366 27.30 22.51 -16.08
N ALA A 367 28.57 22.10 -16.05
CA ALA A 367 29.51 22.45 -14.98
C ALA A 367 29.85 23.94 -14.87
N TRP A 368 29.39 24.78 -15.82
CA TRP A 368 29.60 26.22 -15.83
C TRP A 368 28.39 27.05 -15.37
N GLY A 369 27.21 26.45 -15.15
CA GLY A 369 26.02 27.20 -14.76
C GLY A 369 24.68 26.49 -14.89
N LYS A 370 23.63 27.24 -15.23
CA LYS A 370 22.26 26.74 -15.44
C LYS A 370 21.70 27.22 -16.78
N ILE A 371 20.68 26.52 -17.28
CA ILE A 371 19.99 26.81 -18.53
C ILE A 371 18.48 26.81 -18.27
N THR A 372 17.79 27.79 -18.85
CA THR A 372 16.35 27.77 -19.06
C THR A 372 16.03 28.00 -20.54
N THR A 373 14.80 27.72 -20.96
CA THR A 373 14.34 27.93 -22.33
C THR A 373 13.02 28.68 -22.35
N LYS A 374 12.83 29.55 -23.35
CA LYS A 374 11.56 30.23 -23.60
C LYS A 374 11.47 30.62 -25.07
N ASP A 375 10.33 30.32 -25.68
CA ASP A 375 10.09 30.49 -27.12
C ASP A 375 11.26 29.88 -27.93
N ASN A 376 11.82 30.62 -28.91
CA ASN A 376 12.93 30.17 -29.75
C ASN A 376 14.32 30.47 -29.15
N ALA A 377 14.49 30.46 -27.82
CA ALA A 377 15.75 30.83 -27.18
C ALA A 377 16.11 30.00 -25.94
N LEU A 378 17.41 29.68 -25.81
CA LEU A 378 18.02 29.20 -24.57
C LEU A 378 18.67 30.37 -23.82
N TYR A 379 18.52 30.40 -22.50
CA TYR A 379 19.14 31.40 -21.62
C TYR A 379 20.21 30.70 -20.79
N PHE A 380 21.47 30.98 -21.13
CA PHE A 380 22.63 30.49 -20.40
C PHE A 380 22.92 31.45 -19.25
N MET A 381 22.98 30.92 -18.03
CA MET A 381 23.26 31.67 -16.82
C MET A 381 24.50 31.04 -16.18
N PRO A 382 25.71 31.52 -16.50
CA PRO A 382 26.94 30.99 -15.93
C PRO A 382 27.12 31.40 -14.46
N ASP A 383 27.88 30.63 -13.69
CA ASP A 383 28.19 30.90 -12.28
C ASP A 383 29.14 32.10 -12.07
N GLY A 384 29.79 32.56 -13.14
CA GLY A 384 30.67 33.72 -13.17
C GLY A 384 30.85 34.23 -14.59
N TRP A 385 31.77 35.18 -14.78
CA TRP A 385 32.14 35.70 -16.09
C TRP A 385 33.65 35.91 -16.18
N GLN A 386 34.29 35.40 -17.22
CA GLN A 386 35.71 35.63 -17.50
C GLN A 386 35.92 35.76 -19.01
N ALA A 387 36.37 36.94 -19.47
CA ALA A 387 36.67 37.16 -20.88
C ALA A 387 37.66 36.12 -21.43
N GLY A 388 37.28 35.45 -22.53
CA GLY A 388 38.00 34.33 -23.13
C GLY A 388 37.60 32.94 -22.61
N GLN A 389 36.72 32.84 -21.60
CA GLN A 389 36.13 31.57 -21.18
C GLN A 389 35.14 31.05 -22.22
N THR A 390 35.14 29.74 -22.44
CA THR A 390 34.21 29.05 -23.32
C THR A 390 33.16 28.26 -22.53
N LEU A 391 31.89 28.48 -22.84
CA LEU A 391 30.74 27.74 -22.32
C LEU A 391 30.30 26.74 -23.38
N THR A 392 30.52 25.45 -23.15
CA THR A 392 30.13 24.38 -24.08
C THR A 392 28.87 23.66 -23.59
N LEU A 393 27.92 23.44 -24.50
CA LEU A 393 26.69 22.67 -24.29
C LEU A 393 26.53 21.65 -25.43
N PRO A 394 26.66 20.33 -25.16
CA PRO A 394 26.34 19.30 -26.14
C PRO A 394 24.82 19.13 -26.30
N GLY A 395 24.41 18.58 -27.45
CA GLY A 395 23.02 18.18 -27.70
C GLY A 395 22.05 19.31 -28.07
N VAL A 396 22.52 20.50 -28.43
CA VAL A 396 21.67 21.61 -28.92
C VAL A 396 21.19 21.31 -30.34
N GLY A 397 19.89 21.04 -30.48
CA GLY A 397 19.21 20.91 -31.76
C GLY A 397 18.60 22.24 -32.24
N GLY A 398 18.34 22.33 -33.55
CA GLY A 398 18.01 23.58 -34.24
C GLY A 398 19.25 24.40 -34.62
N THR A 399 19.10 25.39 -35.50
CA THR A 399 20.21 26.26 -35.93
C THR A 399 20.34 27.47 -35.01
N VAL A 400 21.50 27.68 -34.39
CA VAL A 400 21.77 28.89 -33.60
C VAL A 400 21.97 30.09 -34.53
N THR A 401 21.05 31.06 -34.45
CA THR A 401 21.00 32.26 -35.31
C THR A 401 21.72 33.47 -34.72
N GLY A 402 22.03 33.45 -33.42
CA GLY A 402 22.86 34.46 -32.78
C GLY A 402 22.99 34.24 -31.28
N VAL A 403 24.07 34.78 -30.69
CA VAL A 403 24.31 34.75 -29.26
C VAL A 403 24.64 36.15 -28.77
N THR A 404 23.91 36.62 -27.74
CA THR A 404 24.07 37.95 -27.17
C THR A 404 24.11 37.89 -25.64
N VAL A 405 24.71 38.89 -25.00
CA VAL A 405 24.43 39.16 -23.58
C VAL A 405 23.02 39.72 -23.49
N ASP A 406 22.18 39.05 -22.71
CA ASP A 406 20.77 39.37 -22.60
C ASP A 406 20.54 40.77 -22.03
N GLY A 407 19.48 41.44 -22.48
CA GLY A 407 19.25 42.86 -22.17
C GLY A 407 20.20 43.86 -22.87
N THR A 408 21.08 43.41 -23.78
CA THR A 408 22.03 44.28 -24.51
C THR A 408 22.18 43.90 -25.99
N ASP A 409 22.73 44.81 -26.80
CA ASP A 409 23.13 44.54 -28.19
C ASP A 409 24.51 43.85 -28.30
N ARG A 410 25.15 43.43 -27.19
CA ARG A 410 26.50 42.83 -27.21
C ARG A 410 26.44 41.39 -27.71
N THR A 411 26.84 41.17 -28.95
CA THR A 411 27.06 39.84 -29.53
C THR A 411 28.27 39.14 -28.92
N LEU A 412 28.20 37.82 -28.78
CA LEU A 412 29.30 36.95 -28.38
C LEU A 412 29.70 36.03 -29.54
N GLU A 413 30.99 35.68 -29.60
CA GLU A 413 31.51 34.70 -30.56
C GLU A 413 31.01 33.30 -30.19
N TYR A 414 30.53 32.53 -31.16
CA TYR A 414 30.05 31.17 -30.93
C TYR A 414 30.34 30.26 -32.12
N THR A 415 30.40 28.95 -31.86
CA THR A 415 30.47 27.89 -32.86
C THR A 415 29.45 26.81 -32.54
N GLN A 416 28.78 26.28 -33.57
CA GLN A 416 27.93 25.10 -33.45
C GLN A 416 28.51 24.01 -34.36
N ASP A 417 29.10 22.97 -33.77
CA ASP A 417 29.64 21.81 -34.49
C ASP A 417 28.73 20.60 -34.25
N GLY A 418 27.99 20.21 -35.29
CA GLY A 418 26.85 19.30 -35.15
C GLY A 418 25.82 19.84 -34.16
N THR A 419 25.65 19.16 -33.03
CA THR A 419 24.77 19.59 -31.93
C THR A 419 25.54 20.18 -30.74
N THR A 420 26.86 20.36 -30.83
CA THR A 420 27.66 20.96 -29.76
C THR A 420 27.79 22.46 -29.98
N LEU A 421 27.15 23.25 -29.11
CA LEU A 421 27.30 24.69 -29.08
C LEU A 421 28.44 25.08 -28.13
N THR A 422 29.34 25.94 -28.59
CA THR A 422 30.34 26.62 -27.74
C THR A 422 30.20 28.12 -27.89
N VAL A 423 30.00 28.82 -26.76
CA VAL A 423 29.94 30.30 -26.67
C VAL A 423 31.20 30.81 -26.00
N THR A 424 31.79 31.89 -26.49
CA THR A 424 32.96 32.54 -25.89
C THR A 424 32.57 33.85 -25.22
N GLU A 425 32.80 33.96 -23.91
CA GLU A 425 32.58 35.18 -23.14
C GLU A 425 33.58 36.27 -23.56
N SER A 426 33.12 37.50 -23.80
CA SER A 426 33.99 38.59 -24.26
C SER A 426 33.62 39.96 -23.68
N GLY A 427 34.64 40.79 -23.44
CA GLY A 427 34.50 42.06 -22.74
C GLY A 427 34.23 41.90 -21.23
N ASP A 428 33.95 43.03 -20.58
CA ASP A 428 33.73 43.08 -19.13
C ASP A 428 32.49 42.29 -18.69
N ASN A 429 32.46 41.84 -17.43
CA ASN A 429 31.30 41.18 -16.83
C ASN A 429 30.09 42.13 -16.91
N PRO A 430 28.98 41.74 -17.56
CA PRO A 430 27.81 42.61 -17.72
C PRO A 430 27.02 42.80 -16.42
N GLU A 431 27.17 41.88 -15.46
CA GLU A 431 26.48 41.87 -14.17
C GLU A 431 27.50 41.70 -13.02
N PRO A 432 28.34 42.72 -12.71
CA PRO A 432 29.39 42.59 -11.69
C PRO A 432 28.83 42.26 -10.30
N GLY A 433 29.14 41.06 -9.80
CA GLY A 433 28.67 40.57 -8.50
C GLY A 433 27.31 39.87 -8.51
N LEU A 434 26.63 39.80 -9.66
CA LEU A 434 25.40 39.04 -9.88
C LEU A 434 25.62 37.98 -10.98
N ARG A 435 24.56 37.25 -11.33
CA ARG A 435 24.62 36.19 -12.34
C ARG A 435 24.43 36.79 -13.74
N PRO A 436 25.40 36.64 -14.67
CA PRO A 436 25.21 37.05 -16.06
C PRO A 436 24.11 36.23 -16.73
N VAL A 437 23.54 36.78 -17.80
CA VAL A 437 22.60 36.06 -18.67
C VAL A 437 23.03 36.23 -20.12
N ILE A 438 23.14 35.12 -20.83
CA ILE A 438 23.46 35.05 -22.26
C ILE A 438 22.25 34.44 -22.97
N LYS A 439 21.73 35.14 -23.98
CA LYS A 439 20.64 34.67 -24.83
C LYS A 439 21.20 34.00 -26.08
N VAL A 440 20.87 32.74 -26.27
CA VAL A 440 21.15 31.95 -27.47
C VAL A 440 19.86 31.88 -28.29
N SER A 441 19.82 32.58 -29.42
CA SER A 441 18.66 32.59 -30.31
C SER A 441 18.75 31.43 -31.30
N ILE A 442 17.66 30.69 -31.48
CA ILE A 442 17.56 29.52 -32.35
C ILE A 442 16.51 29.80 -33.44
N SER A 443 16.64 29.16 -34.60
CA SER A 443 15.74 29.34 -35.75
C SER A 443 14.28 28.93 -35.48
N GLU A 444 14.08 28.04 -34.52
CA GLU A 444 12.82 27.40 -34.12
C GLU A 444 12.85 27.10 -32.62
N GLU A 445 11.82 26.43 -32.09
CA GLU A 445 11.79 26.02 -30.68
C GLU A 445 13.00 25.11 -30.35
N PRO A 446 13.80 25.39 -29.31
CA PRO A 446 15.00 24.62 -29.02
C PRO A 446 14.69 23.15 -28.78
N THR A 447 15.50 22.27 -29.37
CA THR A 447 15.41 20.83 -29.14
C THR A 447 16.67 20.30 -28.44
N TYR A 448 16.49 19.26 -27.63
CA TYR A 448 17.57 18.51 -27.01
C TYR A 448 17.81 17.21 -27.80
N VAL A 449 19.07 16.97 -28.15
CA VAL A 449 19.59 15.77 -28.82
C VAL A 449 20.51 15.03 -27.83
N PRO A 450 19.98 14.07 -27.05
CA PRO A 450 20.74 13.36 -26.03
C PRO A 450 21.88 12.54 -26.63
N GLU A 451 23.09 12.67 -26.09
CA GLU A 451 24.26 11.87 -26.51
C GLU A 451 24.08 10.37 -26.22
N GLN A 452 23.27 10.02 -25.22
CA GLN A 452 22.96 8.64 -24.82
C GLN A 452 21.94 7.94 -25.73
N THR A 453 21.41 8.63 -26.76
CA THR A 453 20.32 8.10 -27.62
C THR A 453 20.70 6.80 -28.32
N VAL A 454 19.96 5.73 -28.05
CA VAL A 454 20.14 4.41 -28.65
C VAL A 454 19.52 4.38 -30.05
N THR A 455 20.23 3.78 -31.01
CA THR A 455 19.67 3.55 -32.35
C THR A 455 18.81 2.29 -32.31
N ALA A 456 17.51 2.42 -32.58
CA ALA A 456 16.58 1.31 -32.57
C ALA A 456 16.82 0.39 -33.77
N VAL A 457 17.35 -0.79 -33.48
CA VAL A 457 17.48 -1.95 -34.38
C VAL A 457 17.20 -3.20 -33.55
N ASP A 458 16.86 -4.30 -34.21
CA ASP A 458 16.59 -5.57 -33.53
C ASP A 458 17.80 -6.04 -32.70
N GLY A 459 17.55 -6.43 -31.45
CA GLY A 459 18.58 -6.81 -30.48
C GLY A 459 19.38 -5.65 -29.86
N ALA A 460 19.06 -4.38 -30.13
CA ALA A 460 19.79 -3.24 -29.54
C ALA A 460 19.53 -3.13 -28.03
N SER A 461 20.59 -2.99 -27.23
CA SER A 461 20.48 -2.81 -25.78
C SER A 461 20.51 -1.34 -25.36
N ILE A 462 19.62 -0.98 -24.43
CA ILE A 462 19.66 0.25 -23.62
C ILE A 462 20.30 -0.13 -22.27
N ALA A 463 21.52 0.33 -22.04
CA ALA A 463 22.27 0.05 -20.81
C ALA A 463 21.78 0.92 -19.63
N GLU A 464 22.10 0.51 -18.40
CA GLU A 464 21.70 1.21 -17.18
C GLU A 464 22.13 2.69 -17.17
N ASN A 465 23.35 2.99 -17.60
CA ASN A 465 23.86 4.36 -17.69
C ASN A 465 23.22 5.20 -18.81
N GLN A 466 22.31 4.62 -19.61
CA GLN A 466 21.50 5.31 -20.61
C GLN A 466 20.06 5.55 -20.13
N PHE A 467 19.65 4.94 -19.02
CA PHE A 467 18.43 5.28 -18.29
C PHE A 467 18.72 6.39 -17.27
N LEU A 468 18.30 7.60 -17.59
CA LEU A 468 18.42 8.77 -16.72
C LEU A 468 17.38 8.68 -15.60
N ALA A 469 17.83 8.39 -14.39
CA ALA A 469 17.01 8.44 -13.18
C ALA A 469 16.46 9.86 -12.96
N ARG A 470 15.16 9.96 -12.70
CA ARG A 470 14.47 11.21 -12.36
C ARG A 470 13.97 11.13 -10.92
N ALA A 471 14.62 11.86 -10.03
CA ALA A 471 14.31 11.83 -8.61
C ALA A 471 12.97 12.55 -8.31
N SER A 472 12.28 12.09 -7.25
CA SER A 472 11.39 12.96 -6.49
C SER A 472 12.16 14.13 -5.86
N ALA A 473 11.43 15.14 -5.40
CA ALA A 473 12.05 16.28 -4.76
C ALA A 473 12.50 15.95 -3.32
N MET A 474 12.78 17.00 -2.56
CA MET A 474 13.70 16.98 -1.41
C MET A 474 13.36 16.04 -0.25
N ARG A 475 12.12 15.55 -0.13
CA ARG A 475 11.66 14.84 1.08
C ARG A 475 11.59 13.33 0.91
N TYR A 476 11.26 12.84 -0.29
CA TYR A 476 11.18 11.41 -0.57
C TYR A 476 12.38 10.96 -1.41
N SER A 477 13.04 9.87 -1.01
CA SER A 477 14.28 9.43 -1.64
C SER A 477 14.07 8.37 -2.72
N GLY A 478 14.55 8.65 -3.93
CA GLY A 478 14.64 7.68 -5.03
C GLY A 478 14.18 8.23 -6.37
N ALA A 479 14.34 7.44 -7.43
CA ALA A 479 13.79 7.77 -8.74
C ALA A 479 12.26 7.56 -8.76
N GLN A 480 11.48 8.55 -9.19
CA GLN A 480 10.06 8.40 -9.56
C GLN A 480 9.93 7.72 -10.93
N ALA A 481 10.85 8.05 -11.84
CA ALA A 481 10.84 7.58 -13.23
C ALA A 481 12.27 7.40 -13.77
N TYR A 482 12.37 6.66 -14.87
CA TYR A 482 13.60 6.55 -15.67
C TYR A 482 13.31 6.92 -17.12
N ASP A 483 14.14 7.79 -17.70
CA ASP A 483 14.07 8.20 -19.10
C ASP A 483 15.24 7.61 -19.91
N ALA A 484 14.95 7.00 -21.05
CA ALA A 484 15.90 6.72 -22.12
C ALA A 484 15.42 7.36 -23.43
N TYR A 485 16.26 7.32 -24.47
CA TYR A 485 15.93 7.91 -25.77
C TYR A 485 16.28 6.95 -26.90
N LEU A 486 15.34 6.78 -27.84
CA LEU A 486 15.46 5.92 -29.01
C LEU A 486 15.38 6.75 -30.29
N VAL A 487 16.11 6.33 -31.33
CA VAL A 487 16.03 6.91 -32.67
C VAL A 487 16.09 5.83 -33.75
N ASN A 488 15.16 5.89 -34.70
CA ASN A 488 15.23 5.12 -35.93
C ASN A 488 16.14 5.87 -36.93
N LYS A 489 17.32 5.34 -37.24
CA LYS A 489 18.24 5.93 -38.24
C LYS A 489 18.08 5.36 -39.65
N THR A 490 17.12 4.46 -39.86
CA THR A 490 16.79 3.93 -41.19
C THR A 490 15.89 4.93 -41.94
N GLY A 491 15.80 4.80 -43.26
CA GLY A 491 14.92 5.65 -44.09
C GLY A 491 13.44 5.26 -44.07
N THR A 492 13.05 4.27 -43.24
CA THR A 492 11.71 3.65 -43.22
C THR A 492 11.19 3.60 -41.78
N PRO A 493 9.92 3.95 -41.50
CA PRO A 493 9.37 3.88 -40.15
C PRO A 493 9.46 2.47 -39.56
N ILE A 494 9.77 2.37 -38.27
CA ILE A 494 9.54 1.15 -37.49
C ILE A 494 8.06 1.18 -37.10
N THR A 495 7.28 0.25 -37.62
CA THR A 495 5.82 0.17 -37.42
C THR A 495 5.40 -0.87 -36.38
N ASP A 496 6.33 -1.72 -35.94
CA ASP A 496 6.12 -2.69 -34.87
C ASP A 496 7.46 -2.96 -34.16
N MET A 497 7.45 -2.80 -32.84
CA MET A 497 8.59 -2.90 -31.95
C MET A 497 8.10 -3.39 -30.59
N SER A 498 8.95 -4.06 -29.82
CA SER A 498 8.72 -4.38 -28.41
C SER A 498 10.01 -4.17 -27.60
N LEU A 499 9.89 -4.26 -26.28
CA LEU A 499 10.98 -4.09 -25.33
C LEU A 499 10.96 -5.23 -24.31
N THR A 500 12.09 -5.92 -24.11
CA THR A 500 12.30 -6.74 -22.90
C THR A 500 13.09 -5.94 -21.90
N PHE A 501 12.57 -5.76 -20.69
CA PHE A 501 13.26 -5.06 -19.61
C PHE A 501 13.99 -6.02 -18.66
N ASN A 502 15.03 -5.52 -18.02
CA ASN A 502 15.73 -6.19 -16.93
C ASN A 502 15.86 -5.21 -15.75
N GLY A 503 15.50 -5.67 -14.56
CA GLY A 503 15.41 -4.88 -13.33
C GLY A 503 14.55 -5.61 -12.28
N ASN A 504 14.54 -5.13 -11.04
CA ASN A 504 13.74 -5.75 -9.96
C ASN A 504 12.26 -5.29 -9.96
N PHE A 505 11.54 -5.49 -11.06
CA PHE A 505 10.12 -5.17 -11.13
C PHE A 505 9.32 -6.05 -10.16
N ALA A 506 8.59 -5.43 -9.22
CA ALA A 506 7.82 -6.14 -8.22
C ALA A 506 6.55 -6.75 -8.85
N PRO A 507 6.26 -8.06 -8.68
CA PRO A 507 5.22 -8.78 -9.41
C PRO A 507 3.85 -8.10 -9.45
N ASP A 508 3.40 -7.57 -8.31
CA ASP A 508 2.06 -7.02 -8.08
C ASP A 508 1.97 -5.49 -8.28
N VAL A 509 3.09 -4.85 -8.65
CA VAL A 509 3.12 -3.40 -8.94
C VAL A 509 2.87 -3.17 -10.42
N THR A 510 1.96 -2.26 -10.76
CA THR A 510 1.72 -1.82 -12.14
C THR A 510 2.63 -0.64 -12.49
N TYR A 511 3.39 -0.80 -13.56
CA TYR A 511 4.28 0.20 -14.14
C TYR A 511 3.69 0.71 -15.45
N LYS A 512 3.97 1.97 -15.76
CA LYS A 512 3.59 2.61 -17.02
C LYS A 512 4.85 2.80 -17.86
N ILE A 513 4.81 2.30 -19.09
CA ILE A 513 5.88 2.41 -20.07
C ILE A 513 5.38 3.28 -21.21
N THR A 514 6.04 4.41 -21.44
CA THR A 514 5.63 5.39 -22.45
C THR A 514 6.74 5.56 -23.48
N LEU A 515 6.46 5.30 -24.76
CA LEU A 515 7.33 5.63 -25.88
C LEU A 515 6.70 6.76 -26.70
N GLY A 516 7.30 7.95 -26.64
CA GLY A 516 6.77 9.14 -27.30
C GLY A 516 5.39 9.52 -26.74
N THR A 517 4.33 9.29 -27.54
CA THR A 517 2.93 9.53 -27.15
C THR A 517 2.18 8.25 -26.79
N THR A 518 2.76 7.07 -27.00
CA THR A 518 2.10 5.78 -26.77
C THR A 518 2.47 5.27 -25.38
N SER A 519 1.48 5.07 -24.52
CA SER A 519 1.66 4.48 -23.19
C SER A 519 1.02 3.09 -23.12
N ILE A 520 1.66 2.18 -22.40
CA ILE A 520 1.07 0.93 -21.92
C ILE A 520 1.23 0.83 -20.40
N GLU A 521 0.36 0.05 -19.76
CA GLU A 521 0.47 -0.32 -18.35
C GLU A 521 0.66 -1.83 -18.24
N ALA A 522 1.67 -2.24 -17.47
CA ALA A 522 2.07 -3.63 -17.29
C ALA A 522 2.47 -3.88 -15.83
N THR A 523 2.01 -4.99 -15.25
CA THR A 523 2.47 -5.43 -13.93
C THR A 523 3.92 -5.88 -13.99
N GLY A 524 4.63 -5.86 -12.86
CA GLY A 524 5.98 -6.42 -12.80
C GLY A 524 6.02 -7.90 -13.23
N THR A 525 4.93 -8.65 -13.00
CA THR A 525 4.78 -10.02 -13.54
C THR A 525 4.81 -10.04 -15.06
N GLN A 526 4.10 -9.13 -15.74
CA GLN A 526 4.12 -9.03 -17.20
C GLN A 526 5.50 -8.64 -17.74
N ILE A 527 6.16 -7.67 -17.10
CA ILE A 527 7.48 -7.18 -17.50
C ILE A 527 8.55 -8.27 -17.32
N ASN A 528 8.51 -9.00 -16.20
CA ASN A 528 9.43 -10.10 -15.94
C ASN A 528 9.16 -11.34 -16.82
N ALA A 529 7.98 -11.46 -17.43
CA ALA A 529 7.64 -12.58 -18.31
C ALA A 529 8.25 -12.48 -19.72
N GLY A 530 8.65 -11.29 -20.18
CA GLY A 530 9.33 -11.13 -21.46
C GLY A 530 9.16 -9.78 -22.15
N GLU A 531 8.76 -9.82 -23.42
CA GLU A 531 8.52 -8.62 -24.23
C GLU A 531 7.24 -7.88 -23.80
N ILE A 532 7.31 -6.56 -23.75
CA ILE A 532 6.16 -5.66 -23.59
C ILE A 532 6.22 -4.52 -24.62
N GLY A 533 5.08 -3.88 -24.89
CA GLY A 533 5.00 -2.74 -25.81
C GLY A 533 4.91 -3.10 -27.28
N GLU A 534 4.44 -4.31 -27.62
CA GLU A 534 4.09 -4.72 -28.99
C GLU A 534 3.32 -3.60 -29.74
N GLY A 535 3.68 -3.33 -30.99
CA GLY A 535 3.09 -2.22 -31.76
C GLY A 535 3.63 -0.82 -31.43
N PHE A 536 4.70 -0.69 -30.63
CA PHE A 536 5.44 0.57 -30.53
C PHE A 536 6.05 0.97 -31.89
N THR A 537 6.04 2.28 -32.19
CA THR A 537 6.49 2.82 -33.49
C THR A 537 7.56 3.89 -33.33
N LEU A 538 8.43 4.03 -34.34
CA LEU A 538 9.47 5.06 -34.41
C LEU A 538 9.64 5.61 -35.82
N GLU A 539 9.39 6.91 -35.96
CA GLU A 539 9.58 7.65 -37.21
C GLU A 539 11.06 7.82 -37.59
N PRO A 540 11.42 7.78 -38.89
CA PRO A 540 12.78 8.01 -39.37
C PRO A 540 13.35 9.34 -38.89
N GLY A 541 14.55 9.30 -38.31
CA GLY A 541 15.28 10.49 -37.88
C GLY A 541 14.65 11.25 -36.70
N LYS A 542 13.66 10.69 -35.99
CA LYS A 542 13.06 11.35 -34.82
C LYS A 542 13.52 10.70 -33.51
N ILE A 543 14.11 11.51 -32.62
CA ILE A 543 14.42 11.07 -31.25
C ILE A 543 13.11 11.01 -30.46
N THR A 544 12.86 9.87 -29.84
CA THR A 544 11.63 9.56 -29.13
C THR A 544 11.97 9.12 -27.70
N PRO A 545 11.43 9.78 -26.66
CA PRO A 545 11.69 9.42 -25.28
C PRO A 545 10.97 8.13 -24.90
N LEU A 546 11.66 7.27 -24.16
CA LEU A 546 11.13 6.09 -23.48
C LEU A 546 11.13 6.38 -21.97
N ARG A 547 9.95 6.42 -21.34
CA ARG A 547 9.80 6.58 -19.88
C ARG A 547 9.27 5.31 -19.25
N VAL A 548 9.82 4.95 -18.09
CA VAL A 548 9.31 3.92 -17.18
C VAL A 548 9.00 4.58 -15.84
N GLU A 549 7.76 4.49 -15.38
CA GLU A 549 7.24 5.10 -14.14
C GLU A 549 6.22 4.16 -13.45
N LEU A 550 5.79 4.47 -12.22
CA LEU A 550 4.65 3.78 -11.60
C LEU A 550 3.35 4.20 -12.30
N ALA A 551 2.47 3.24 -12.61
CA ALA A 551 1.17 3.56 -13.22
C ALA A 551 0.21 4.20 -12.19
N HIS A 552 0.16 3.65 -10.98
CA HIS A 552 -0.77 4.08 -9.93
C HIS A 552 -0.02 4.29 -8.60
N PRO A 553 0.87 5.31 -8.51
CA PRO A 553 1.57 5.59 -7.27
C PRO A 553 0.58 6.13 -6.22
N SER A 554 0.54 5.53 -5.02
CA SER A 554 -0.32 6.01 -3.91
C SER A 554 -0.01 7.42 -3.42
N TYR A 555 1.11 8.00 -3.85
CA TYR A 555 1.49 9.40 -3.74
C TYR A 555 2.42 9.73 -4.91
N TYR A 556 2.27 10.90 -5.55
CA TYR A 556 3.01 11.21 -6.78
C TYR A 556 4.55 11.13 -6.62
N ALA A 557 5.08 11.39 -5.42
CA ALA A 557 6.51 11.30 -5.12
C ALA A 557 6.98 9.93 -4.61
N ASN A 558 6.17 8.88 -4.73
CA ASN A 558 6.64 7.53 -4.44
C ASN A 558 7.75 7.11 -5.43
N PRO A 559 8.88 6.59 -4.95
CA PRO A 559 9.92 6.07 -5.84
C PRO A 559 9.45 4.77 -6.52
N ILE A 560 9.89 4.56 -7.76
CA ILE A 560 9.54 3.40 -8.60
C ILE A 560 10.04 2.05 -8.06
N GLY A 561 11.04 2.07 -7.17
CA GLY A 561 11.61 0.87 -6.53
C GLY A 561 12.51 0.00 -7.44
N VAL A 562 12.51 0.24 -8.75
CA VAL A 562 13.35 -0.45 -9.73
C VAL A 562 14.79 0.08 -9.67
N ARG A 563 15.75 -0.83 -9.84
CA ARG A 563 17.20 -0.63 -9.84
C ARG A 563 17.81 -1.45 -10.98
N ASN A 564 19.03 -1.09 -11.41
CA ASN A 564 19.78 -1.77 -12.47
C ASN A 564 18.99 -1.87 -13.80
N LEU A 565 18.13 -0.88 -14.06
CA LEU A 565 17.20 -0.89 -15.17
C LEU A 565 17.94 -0.91 -16.50
N SER A 566 17.67 -1.92 -17.33
CA SER A 566 18.14 -2.01 -18.70
C SER A 566 17.04 -2.58 -19.61
N ALA A 567 17.18 -2.45 -20.92
CA ALA A 567 16.21 -2.99 -21.87
C ALA A 567 16.87 -3.48 -23.16
N THR A 568 16.22 -4.42 -23.84
CA THR A 568 16.54 -4.84 -25.21
C THR A 568 15.38 -4.47 -26.12
N VAL A 569 15.71 -3.85 -27.25
CA VAL A 569 14.78 -3.46 -28.31
C VAL A 569 14.66 -4.61 -29.31
N HIS A 570 13.42 -4.99 -29.64
CA HIS A 570 13.14 -5.96 -30.71
C HIS A 570 12.32 -5.27 -31.79
N VAL A 571 12.72 -5.42 -33.06
CA VAL A 571 12.16 -4.66 -34.20
C VAL A 571 11.64 -5.64 -35.25
N TYR A 572 10.37 -5.50 -35.61
CA TYR A 572 9.69 -6.44 -36.50
C TYR A 572 9.39 -5.79 -37.85
N ASP A 573 9.64 -6.54 -38.92
CA ASP A 573 9.34 -6.12 -40.28
C ASP A 573 7.91 -6.55 -40.68
N ALA A 574 7.43 -6.02 -41.81
CA ALA A 574 6.09 -6.37 -42.32
C ALA A 574 5.93 -7.84 -42.77
N ASN A 575 7.02 -8.63 -42.78
CA ASN A 575 7.00 -10.07 -43.08
C ASN A 575 7.14 -10.95 -41.83
N SER A 576 7.29 -10.34 -40.65
CA SER A 576 7.47 -11.04 -39.39
C SER A 576 6.23 -11.87 -39.06
N ALA A 577 6.44 -13.08 -38.57
CA ALA A 577 5.36 -14.04 -38.36
C ALA A 577 4.30 -13.49 -37.39
N THR A 578 3.09 -13.29 -37.88
CA THR A 578 1.95 -12.92 -37.04
C THR A 578 1.59 -14.07 -36.11
N GLN A 579 1.14 -13.73 -34.90
CA GLN A 579 0.80 -14.70 -33.86
C GLN A 579 -0.63 -14.45 -33.39
N PRO A 580 -1.49 -15.47 -33.27
CA PRO A 580 -2.80 -15.31 -32.64
C PRO A 580 -2.67 -14.95 -31.16
N PRO A 581 -3.70 -14.38 -30.53
CA PRO A 581 -3.63 -14.02 -29.12
C PRO A 581 -3.43 -15.27 -28.25
N VAL A 582 -2.55 -15.18 -27.25
CA VAL A 582 -2.35 -16.23 -26.25
C VAL A 582 -2.52 -15.61 -24.88
N ILE A 583 -3.44 -16.14 -24.07
CA ILE A 583 -3.56 -15.75 -22.66
C ILE A 583 -2.42 -16.43 -21.89
N THR A 584 -1.41 -15.64 -21.52
CA THR A 584 -0.26 -16.12 -20.74
C THR A 584 -0.52 -16.08 -19.24
N SER A 585 -1.50 -15.27 -18.79
CA SER A 585 -2.09 -15.33 -17.45
C SER A 585 -3.53 -14.84 -17.49
N GLY A 586 -4.45 -15.58 -16.86
CA GLY A 586 -5.86 -15.24 -16.77
C GLY A 586 -6.24 -14.60 -15.43
N PRO A 587 -7.48 -14.10 -15.30
CA PRO A 587 -7.96 -13.53 -14.04
C PRO A 587 -8.10 -14.60 -12.96
N SER A 588 -7.74 -14.23 -11.73
CA SER A 588 -7.95 -15.02 -10.52
C SER A 588 -9.29 -14.66 -9.86
N SER A 589 -9.92 -15.64 -9.21
CA SER A 589 -11.11 -15.40 -8.37
C SER A 589 -10.78 -14.47 -7.20
N VAL A 590 -11.75 -13.63 -6.81
CA VAL A 590 -11.60 -12.60 -5.78
C VAL A 590 -12.71 -12.76 -4.74
N SER A 591 -12.38 -12.57 -3.46
CA SER A 591 -13.34 -12.55 -2.35
C SER A 591 -13.21 -11.24 -1.59
N VAL A 592 -14.32 -10.54 -1.39
CA VAL A 592 -14.39 -9.22 -0.74
C VAL A 592 -15.70 -9.05 0.04
N THR A 593 -15.76 -8.05 0.90
CA THR A 593 -16.98 -7.61 1.60
C THR A 593 -17.74 -6.61 0.72
N ALA A 594 -19.07 -6.62 0.79
CA ALA A 594 -19.91 -5.67 0.05
C ALA A 594 -19.53 -4.22 0.39
N GLY A 595 -19.20 -3.44 -0.63
CA GLY A 595 -18.66 -2.07 -0.52
C GLY A 595 -17.17 -1.96 -0.89
N GLU A 596 -16.41 -3.05 -0.82
CA GLU A 596 -15.00 -3.09 -1.24
C GLU A 596 -14.84 -3.26 -2.76
N SER A 597 -13.67 -2.90 -3.29
CA SER A 597 -13.34 -3.07 -4.71
C SER A 597 -12.69 -4.42 -5.01
N ALA A 598 -13.18 -5.12 -6.03
CA ALA A 598 -12.55 -6.32 -6.59
C ALA A 598 -11.83 -5.98 -7.90
N THR A 599 -10.65 -6.56 -8.13
CA THR A 599 -9.84 -6.34 -9.35
C THR A 599 -9.48 -7.66 -10.01
N PHE A 600 -9.75 -7.77 -11.30
CA PHE A 600 -9.36 -8.87 -12.17
C PHE A 600 -8.26 -8.40 -13.13
N THR A 601 -7.31 -9.28 -13.46
CA THR A 601 -6.19 -8.97 -14.37
C THR A 601 -6.07 -10.02 -15.47
N VAL A 602 -5.53 -9.64 -16.62
CA VAL A 602 -5.24 -10.56 -17.73
C VAL A 602 -3.94 -10.17 -18.41
N VAL A 603 -3.19 -11.17 -18.82
CA VAL A 603 -2.02 -11.02 -19.67
C VAL A 603 -2.27 -11.81 -20.96
N ALA A 604 -2.22 -11.09 -22.08
CA ALA A 604 -2.26 -11.68 -23.40
C ALA A 604 -1.04 -11.19 -24.20
N SER A 605 -0.45 -12.08 -24.99
CA SER A 605 0.53 -11.75 -26.03
C SER A 605 -0.05 -12.08 -27.41
N GLY A 606 0.54 -11.54 -28.47
CA GLY A 606 0.17 -11.88 -29.84
C GLY A 606 0.56 -10.78 -30.83
N ARG A 607 0.79 -11.12 -32.10
CA ARG A 607 1.31 -10.18 -33.10
C ARG A 607 0.37 -10.04 -34.30
N PRO A 608 -0.26 -8.87 -34.54
CA PRO A 608 -0.18 -7.62 -33.77
C PRO A 608 -0.77 -7.72 -32.36
N ALA A 609 -0.39 -6.79 -31.47
CA ALA A 609 -0.82 -6.73 -30.08
C ALA A 609 -2.34 -6.94 -29.94
N PRO A 610 -2.81 -7.85 -29.06
CA PRO A 610 -4.24 -8.11 -28.92
C PRO A 610 -4.96 -7.02 -28.14
N THR A 611 -6.12 -6.59 -28.64
CA THR A 611 -7.07 -5.78 -27.86
C THR A 611 -7.77 -6.65 -26.83
N ILE A 612 -7.90 -6.16 -25.61
CA ILE A 612 -8.64 -6.82 -24.53
C ILE A 612 -10.08 -6.29 -24.50
N THR A 613 -11.03 -7.16 -24.20
CA THR A 613 -12.41 -6.80 -23.83
C THR A 613 -12.87 -7.68 -22.67
N TRP A 614 -13.48 -7.10 -21.64
CA TRP A 614 -13.96 -7.85 -20.47
C TRP A 614 -15.44 -8.21 -20.57
N TYR A 615 -15.79 -9.36 -19.99
CA TYR A 615 -17.14 -9.91 -19.96
C TYR A 615 -17.52 -10.30 -18.52
N ARG A 616 -18.75 -9.93 -18.10
CA ARG A 616 -19.37 -10.37 -16.84
C ARG A 616 -20.40 -11.46 -17.13
N VAL A 617 -20.34 -12.55 -16.39
CA VAL A 617 -21.33 -13.63 -16.37
C VAL A 617 -22.07 -13.54 -15.03
N PRO A 618 -23.35 -13.13 -15.00
CA PRO A 618 -24.13 -13.11 -13.76
C PRO A 618 -24.22 -14.50 -13.10
N LYS A 619 -24.42 -14.55 -11.78
CA LYS A 619 -24.60 -15.80 -11.03
C LYS A 619 -25.70 -16.66 -11.66
N GLY A 620 -25.37 -17.88 -12.06
CA GLY A 620 -26.30 -18.81 -12.73
C GLY A 620 -26.52 -18.60 -14.23
N ALA A 621 -25.90 -17.59 -14.86
CA ALA A 621 -25.89 -17.43 -16.31
C ALA A 621 -24.80 -18.28 -16.98
N THR A 622 -25.05 -18.71 -18.22
CA THR A 622 -24.05 -19.45 -19.03
C THR A 622 -23.23 -18.54 -19.94
N GLU A 623 -23.82 -17.46 -20.44
CA GLU A 623 -23.21 -16.51 -21.38
C GLU A 623 -22.75 -15.22 -20.67
N GLY A 624 -21.65 -14.63 -21.16
CA GLY A 624 -21.12 -13.37 -20.65
C GLY A 624 -21.63 -12.17 -21.44
N THR A 625 -22.01 -11.12 -20.73
CA THR A 625 -22.29 -9.79 -21.31
C THR A 625 -21.01 -8.97 -21.37
N LEU A 626 -20.77 -8.29 -22.49
CA LEU A 626 -19.66 -7.34 -22.66
C LEU A 626 -19.77 -6.23 -21.61
N ILE A 627 -18.63 -5.87 -21.02
CA ILE A 627 -18.51 -4.71 -20.13
C ILE A 627 -17.99 -3.54 -20.98
N ASP A 628 -18.89 -2.66 -21.40
CA ASP A 628 -18.56 -1.55 -22.31
C ASP A 628 -17.44 -0.66 -21.73
N GLY A 629 -16.42 -0.38 -22.56
CA GLY A 629 -15.26 0.43 -22.18
C GLY A 629 -14.18 -0.29 -21.39
N ALA A 630 -14.41 -1.50 -20.89
CA ALA A 630 -13.40 -2.28 -20.18
C ALA A 630 -12.45 -2.96 -21.17
N THR A 631 -11.40 -2.25 -21.58
CA THR A 631 -10.38 -2.72 -22.54
C THR A 631 -8.95 -2.75 -21.98
N GLY A 632 -8.77 -2.55 -20.67
CA GLY A 632 -7.47 -2.62 -20.01
C GLY A 632 -7.01 -4.06 -19.73
N SER A 633 -5.72 -4.21 -19.41
CA SER A 633 -5.15 -5.44 -18.85
C SER A 633 -5.67 -5.76 -17.43
N SER A 634 -6.39 -4.84 -16.81
CA SER A 634 -7.17 -5.03 -15.59
C SER A 634 -8.60 -4.53 -15.73
N TYR A 635 -9.48 -5.04 -14.85
CA TYR A 635 -10.84 -4.55 -14.65
C TYR A 635 -11.17 -4.54 -13.16
N THR A 636 -11.53 -3.37 -12.64
CA THR A 636 -11.89 -3.16 -11.23
C THR A 636 -13.35 -2.72 -11.12
N LEU A 637 -14.08 -3.26 -10.15
CA LEU A 637 -15.43 -2.83 -9.79
C LEU A 637 -15.59 -2.69 -8.27
N ASN A 638 -16.42 -1.74 -7.83
CA ASN A 638 -16.94 -1.72 -6.46
C ASN A 638 -18.04 -2.76 -6.35
N THR A 639 -17.99 -3.57 -5.30
CA THR A 639 -18.83 -4.76 -5.18
C THR A 639 -20.06 -4.53 -4.31
N SER A 640 -21.15 -5.18 -4.68
CA SER A 640 -22.37 -5.29 -3.90
C SER A 640 -22.69 -6.76 -3.61
N ILE A 641 -23.62 -7.03 -2.69
CA ILE A 641 -24.06 -8.41 -2.44
C ILE A 641 -24.76 -9.05 -3.67
N GLU A 642 -25.19 -8.24 -4.64
CA GLU A 642 -25.73 -8.71 -5.93
C GLU A 642 -24.65 -9.18 -6.93
N ASP A 643 -23.37 -8.89 -6.63
CA ASP A 643 -22.22 -9.34 -7.43
C ASP A 643 -21.66 -10.70 -6.96
N ASP A 644 -22.12 -11.22 -5.82
CA ASP A 644 -21.72 -12.54 -5.33
C ASP A 644 -22.01 -13.65 -6.35
N GLY A 645 -21.02 -14.49 -6.62
CA GLY A 645 -21.10 -15.58 -7.59
C GLY A 645 -21.12 -15.14 -9.06
N ALA A 646 -20.96 -13.86 -9.37
CA ALA A 646 -20.68 -13.42 -10.73
C ALA A 646 -19.29 -13.89 -11.18
N GLN A 647 -19.11 -14.15 -12.48
CA GLN A 647 -17.81 -14.49 -13.05
C GLN A 647 -17.33 -13.46 -14.07
N PHE A 648 -16.02 -13.32 -14.20
CA PHE A 648 -15.36 -12.38 -15.10
C PHE A 648 -14.33 -13.10 -15.96
N TYR A 649 -14.30 -12.78 -17.25
CA TYR A 649 -13.24 -13.22 -18.17
C TYR A 649 -12.93 -12.14 -19.19
N ALA A 650 -11.73 -12.21 -19.75
CA ALA A 650 -11.27 -11.34 -20.81
C ALA A 650 -11.23 -12.09 -22.14
N LEU A 651 -11.43 -11.36 -23.25
CA LEU A 651 -11.25 -11.84 -24.61
C LEU A 651 -10.15 -11.01 -25.27
N ALA A 652 -9.02 -11.64 -25.56
CA ALA A 652 -7.90 -11.04 -26.29
C ALA A 652 -8.10 -11.27 -27.79
N THR A 653 -8.09 -10.20 -28.61
CA THR A 653 -8.39 -10.28 -30.05
C THR A 653 -7.35 -9.54 -30.88
N ASN A 654 -6.83 -10.17 -31.94
CA ASN A 654 -6.04 -9.49 -32.98
C ASN A 654 -6.46 -9.96 -34.39
N ALA A 655 -5.76 -9.48 -35.42
CA ALA A 655 -6.06 -9.80 -36.81
C ALA A 655 -6.01 -11.32 -37.17
N ASN A 656 -5.43 -12.16 -36.30
CA ASN A 656 -5.27 -13.60 -36.51
C ASN A 656 -6.26 -14.44 -35.68
N GLY A 657 -7.09 -13.83 -34.81
CA GLY A 657 -8.11 -14.53 -34.03
C GLY A 657 -8.42 -13.90 -32.68
N SER A 658 -9.23 -14.61 -31.89
CA SER A 658 -9.60 -14.23 -30.52
C SER A 658 -9.43 -15.41 -29.57
N THR A 659 -8.89 -15.15 -28.38
CA THR A 659 -8.62 -16.16 -27.34
C THR A 659 -9.19 -15.67 -26.01
N PRO A 660 -10.17 -16.39 -25.42
CA PRO A 660 -10.71 -16.05 -24.10
C PRO A 660 -9.80 -16.53 -22.98
N SER A 661 -9.80 -15.81 -21.86
CA SER A 661 -9.21 -16.28 -20.60
C SER A 661 -10.10 -17.32 -19.91
N ALA A 662 -9.54 -17.98 -18.89
CA ALA A 662 -10.37 -18.64 -17.88
C ALA A 662 -11.32 -17.63 -17.20
N ARG A 663 -12.40 -18.13 -16.60
CA ARG A 663 -13.34 -17.35 -15.80
C ARG A 663 -12.88 -17.31 -14.34
N ALA A 664 -12.76 -16.11 -13.79
CA ALA A 664 -12.61 -15.86 -12.35
C ALA A 664 -13.99 -15.69 -11.71
N THR A 665 -14.18 -16.17 -10.48
CA THR A 665 -15.42 -15.96 -9.72
C THR A 665 -15.22 -14.84 -8.69
N LEU A 666 -16.23 -13.99 -8.53
CA LEU A 666 -16.33 -13.02 -7.45
C LEU A 666 -17.16 -13.61 -6.31
N THR A 667 -16.66 -13.54 -5.08
CA THR A 667 -17.41 -13.86 -3.86
C THR A 667 -17.63 -12.57 -3.08
N VAL A 668 -18.85 -12.27 -2.67
CA VAL A 668 -19.17 -11.07 -1.88
C VAL A 668 -19.90 -11.43 -0.60
N THR A 669 -19.37 -11.00 0.55
CA THR A 669 -19.97 -11.23 1.88
C THR A 669 -20.60 -9.95 2.45
N ALA A 670 -21.52 -10.10 3.41
CA ALA A 670 -22.13 -8.98 4.11
C ALA A 670 -21.34 -8.60 5.38
N PRO A 671 -21.28 -7.31 5.76
CA PRO A 671 -20.64 -6.88 7.01
C PRO A 671 -21.45 -7.33 8.26
N SER A 672 -20.75 -7.64 9.35
CA SER A 672 -21.33 -8.04 10.65
C SER A 672 -21.58 -6.84 11.59
N SER A 673 -22.39 -7.04 12.64
CA SER A 673 -22.80 -5.99 13.59
C SER A 673 -22.22 -6.21 14.99
N ASN A 674 -21.60 -5.18 15.57
CA ASN A 674 -21.15 -5.15 16.96
C ASN A 674 -22.38 -5.08 17.92
N LEU A 675 -22.54 -6.10 18.76
CA LEU A 675 -23.57 -6.23 19.80
C LEU A 675 -23.31 -5.36 21.04
N ALA A 676 -22.04 -5.08 21.36
CA ALA A 676 -21.67 -4.29 22.52
C ALA A 676 -21.89 -2.78 22.29
N LEU A 677 -22.00 -2.37 21.02
CA LEU A 677 -22.20 -0.98 20.61
C LEU A 677 -23.40 -0.31 21.32
N ASN A 678 -23.11 0.78 22.02
CA ASN A 678 -24.01 1.61 22.85
C ASN A 678 -24.77 0.83 23.95
N LYS A 679 -24.15 -0.19 24.53
CA LYS A 679 -24.70 -0.97 25.65
C LYS A 679 -24.31 -0.43 27.03
N ASP A 680 -25.01 -0.90 28.07
CA ASP A 680 -24.77 -0.49 29.45
C ASP A 680 -23.48 -1.14 29.99
N ALA A 681 -22.42 -0.34 30.12
CA ALA A 681 -21.12 -0.77 30.65
C ALA A 681 -20.83 -0.19 32.05
N ARG A 682 -20.16 -0.98 32.90
CA ARG A 682 -19.66 -0.61 34.22
C ARG A 682 -18.24 -1.13 34.44
N MET A 683 -17.56 -0.69 35.49
CA MET A 683 -16.20 -1.15 35.82
C MET A 683 -15.90 -0.95 37.30
N SER A 684 -14.85 -1.61 37.79
CA SER A 684 -14.51 -1.73 39.21
C SER A 684 -14.20 -0.40 39.91
N SER A 685 -13.72 0.61 39.18
CA SER A 685 -13.62 2.02 39.61
C SER A 685 -13.44 2.93 38.40
N THR A 686 -13.66 4.25 38.53
CA THR A 686 -13.33 5.21 37.46
C THR A 686 -12.03 5.96 37.77
N GLY A 687 -11.05 5.83 36.89
CA GLY A 687 -9.81 6.59 36.90
C GLY A 687 -9.86 7.73 35.88
N TRP A 688 -9.39 8.92 36.26
CA TRP A 688 -9.14 10.08 35.38
C TRP A 688 -10.31 10.51 34.45
N GLY A 689 -11.55 10.08 34.71
CA GLY A 689 -12.72 10.39 33.88
C GLY A 689 -12.96 9.44 32.70
N GLY A 690 -12.19 8.36 32.57
CA GLY A 690 -12.37 7.33 31.54
C GLY A 690 -13.55 6.42 31.85
N VAL A 691 -14.79 6.90 31.70
CA VAL A 691 -16.02 6.15 32.03
C VAL A 691 -16.17 4.87 31.20
N ALA A 692 -16.85 3.87 31.76
CA ALA A 692 -16.97 2.54 31.18
C ALA A 692 -17.65 2.53 29.79
N SER A 693 -18.60 3.44 29.55
CA SER A 693 -19.35 3.50 28.29
C SER A 693 -18.53 3.92 27.06
N ARG A 694 -17.29 4.37 27.23
CA ARG A 694 -16.38 4.69 26.11
C ARG A 694 -15.92 3.44 25.38
N ALA A 695 -15.78 2.33 26.10
CA ALA A 695 -15.37 1.04 25.53
C ALA A 695 -16.48 0.28 24.79
N VAL A 696 -17.58 0.98 24.47
CA VAL A 696 -18.74 0.45 23.74
C VAL A 696 -19.34 1.53 22.84
N ASP A 697 -18.65 2.63 22.56
CA ASP A 697 -19.20 3.70 21.71
C ASP A 697 -18.88 3.51 20.22
N GLY A 698 -18.11 2.47 19.88
CA GLY A 698 -17.70 2.12 18.52
C GLY A 698 -16.43 2.84 18.07
N ASN A 699 -15.83 3.67 18.92
CA ASN A 699 -14.55 4.31 18.65
C ASN A 699 -13.40 3.41 19.14
N THR A 700 -12.70 2.79 18.19
CA THR A 700 -11.58 1.89 18.48
C THR A 700 -10.26 2.63 18.78
N ASP A 701 -10.28 3.97 18.91
CA ASP A 701 -9.08 4.79 19.12
C ASP A 701 -8.40 4.51 20.47
N GLY A 702 -7.09 4.25 20.39
CA GLY A 702 -6.24 3.92 21.54
C GLY A 702 -5.68 5.10 22.30
N VAL A 703 -5.91 6.33 21.84
CA VAL A 703 -5.28 7.53 22.40
C VAL A 703 -6.16 8.12 23.50
N TRP A 704 -5.59 8.25 24.70
CA TRP A 704 -6.31 8.73 25.89
C TRP A 704 -6.88 10.13 25.71
N ASP A 705 -6.10 11.03 25.11
CA ASP A 705 -6.49 12.43 24.91
C ASP A 705 -7.62 12.58 23.87
N ASN A 706 -7.82 11.57 23.01
CA ASN A 706 -8.95 11.52 22.07
C ASN A 706 -10.27 11.08 22.74
N GLY A 707 -10.25 10.83 24.06
CA GLY A 707 -11.45 10.63 24.87
C GLY A 707 -12.12 9.26 24.71
N SER A 708 -11.53 8.35 23.95
CA SER A 708 -12.09 7.03 23.61
C SER A 708 -11.88 5.94 24.67
N LEU A 709 -11.01 6.17 25.66
CA LEU A 709 -10.61 5.10 26.58
C LEU A 709 -11.48 5.03 27.85
N ALA A 710 -11.92 3.82 28.17
CA ALA A 710 -12.33 3.45 29.53
C ALA A 710 -11.10 3.17 30.39
N HIS A 711 -11.08 3.59 31.66
CA HIS A 711 -9.89 3.52 32.53
C HIS A 711 -10.26 3.44 34.01
N THR A 712 -9.66 2.50 34.75
CA THR A 712 -9.87 2.36 36.20
C THR A 712 -8.83 3.11 37.03
N GLY A 713 -9.10 3.29 38.33
CA GLY A 713 -8.07 3.72 39.28
C GLY A 713 -7.07 2.60 39.62
N ARG A 714 -6.03 2.93 40.41
CA ARG A 714 -5.10 1.93 40.96
C ARG A 714 -5.77 1.06 42.01
N GLN A 715 -5.91 -0.23 41.74
CA GLN A 715 -6.49 -1.21 42.66
C GLN A 715 -5.98 -2.63 42.39
N ALA A 716 -6.31 -3.58 43.26
CA ALA A 716 -6.14 -4.99 42.94
C ALA A 716 -7.23 -5.46 41.95
N ASN A 717 -6.88 -6.41 41.08
CA ASN A 717 -7.75 -7.07 40.10
C ASN A 717 -8.81 -6.13 39.45
N PRO A 718 -8.39 -5.02 38.83
CA PRO A 718 -9.32 -4.11 38.18
C PRO A 718 -10.00 -4.78 36.97
N TRP A 719 -11.29 -4.48 36.76
CA TRP A 719 -12.10 -5.05 35.69
C TRP A 719 -13.11 -4.06 35.09
N TRP A 720 -13.53 -4.30 33.84
CA TRP A 720 -14.59 -3.61 33.10
C TRP A 720 -15.60 -4.65 32.59
N GLU A 721 -16.90 -4.33 32.55
CA GLU A 721 -17.97 -5.24 32.08
C GLU A 721 -19.07 -4.50 31.32
N VAL A 722 -19.56 -5.09 30.23
CA VAL A 722 -20.78 -4.68 29.50
C VAL A 722 -21.93 -5.66 29.69
N ASP A 723 -23.15 -5.16 29.84
CA ASP A 723 -24.42 -5.90 29.71
C ASP A 723 -24.95 -5.74 28.27
N LEU A 724 -24.95 -6.81 27.49
CA LEU A 724 -25.48 -6.85 26.12
C LEU A 724 -27.03 -6.65 26.08
N GLY A 725 -27.69 -6.62 27.24
CA GLY A 725 -29.12 -6.37 27.45
C GLY A 725 -29.99 -7.62 27.39
N GLN A 726 -29.55 -8.62 26.66
CA GLN A 726 -30.10 -9.98 26.60
C GLN A 726 -28.95 -10.97 26.37
N THR A 727 -29.20 -12.27 26.58
CA THR A 727 -28.22 -13.31 26.24
C THR A 727 -28.09 -13.43 24.73
N HIS A 728 -26.86 -13.62 24.25
CA HIS A 728 -26.52 -13.85 22.85
C HIS A 728 -25.50 -15.00 22.75
N PRO A 729 -25.54 -15.82 21.69
CA PRO A 729 -24.43 -16.71 21.36
C PRO A 729 -23.24 -15.86 20.91
N LEU A 730 -22.19 -15.82 21.73
CA LEU A 730 -21.07 -14.92 21.55
C LEU A 730 -19.99 -15.55 20.67
N GLY A 731 -19.68 -14.91 19.54
CA GLY A 731 -18.58 -15.32 18.66
C GLY A 731 -17.30 -14.58 19.03
N THR A 732 -16.68 -13.93 18.04
CA THR A 732 -15.50 -13.09 18.28
C THR A 732 -15.82 -11.87 19.16
N VAL A 733 -15.02 -11.68 20.20
CA VAL A 733 -14.90 -10.46 20.99
C VAL A 733 -13.55 -9.81 20.69
N ASN A 734 -13.57 -8.59 20.14
CA ASN A 734 -12.38 -7.78 19.91
C ASN A 734 -12.16 -6.86 21.13
N VAL A 735 -11.12 -7.13 21.92
CA VAL A 735 -10.64 -6.20 22.95
C VAL A 735 -9.59 -5.30 22.32
N TRP A 736 -9.94 -4.05 22.06
CA TRP A 736 -9.00 -3.03 21.59
C TRP A 736 -8.27 -2.45 22.81
N ASN A 737 -6.96 -2.71 22.91
CA ASN A 737 -6.12 -2.16 23.98
C ASN A 737 -6.03 -0.61 23.90
N ARG A 738 -5.21 0.01 24.74
CA ARG A 738 -4.67 1.37 24.58
C ARG A 738 -3.61 1.42 23.46
N SER A 739 -3.27 2.61 22.95
CA SER A 739 -2.25 2.77 21.91
C SER A 739 -0.83 2.72 22.49
N ALA A 740 0.11 2.14 21.73
CA ALA A 740 1.54 2.24 22.01
C ALA A 740 2.12 3.66 21.79
N SER A 741 1.36 4.55 21.12
CA SER A 741 1.70 5.97 20.98
C SER A 741 1.46 6.78 22.26
N ASP A 742 0.65 6.27 23.19
CA ASP A 742 0.43 6.92 24.49
C ASP A 742 1.59 6.59 25.45
N ASN A 743 2.01 7.57 26.26
CA ASN A 743 3.11 7.42 27.22
C ASN A 743 2.62 7.34 28.67
N CYS A 744 2.92 6.22 29.33
CA CYS A 744 2.42 5.86 30.66
C CYS A 744 3.53 5.86 31.72
N GLN A 745 4.08 7.05 32.01
CA GLN A 745 5.19 7.26 32.96
C GLN A 745 6.54 6.69 32.48
N GLY A 746 6.82 6.77 31.17
CA GLY A 746 8.08 6.35 30.56
C GLY A 746 8.04 5.01 29.83
N THR A 747 6.90 4.32 29.87
CA THR A 747 6.63 3.07 29.14
C THR A 747 5.43 3.29 28.21
N PRO A 748 5.43 2.72 26.99
CA PRO A 748 4.25 2.68 26.12
C PRO A 748 3.01 2.15 26.87
N CYS A 749 1.86 2.79 26.65
CA CYS A 749 0.66 2.54 27.45
C CYS A 749 -0.10 1.26 27.11
N ASP A 750 0.07 0.72 25.91
CA ASP A 750 -0.38 -0.62 25.50
C ASP A 750 0.10 -1.70 26.49
N GLN A 751 1.33 -1.56 26.99
CA GLN A 751 1.93 -2.47 27.97
C GLN A 751 1.15 -2.56 29.29
N ARG A 752 0.16 -1.69 29.54
CA ARG A 752 -0.67 -1.75 30.75
C ARG A 752 -1.73 -2.83 30.73
N LEU A 753 -2.20 -3.26 29.56
CA LEU A 753 -3.10 -4.40 29.42
C LEU A 753 -2.27 -5.62 29.00
N HIS A 754 -2.04 -6.55 29.93
CA HIS A 754 -1.29 -7.77 29.69
C HIS A 754 -1.76 -8.91 30.62
N ASP A 755 -1.58 -10.16 30.17
CA ASP A 755 -1.88 -11.38 30.93
C ASP A 755 -3.32 -11.42 31.51
N PHE A 756 -4.26 -10.83 30.79
CA PHE A 756 -5.62 -10.51 31.23
C PHE A 756 -6.63 -11.60 30.84
N TRP A 757 -7.79 -11.57 31.49
CA TRP A 757 -8.91 -12.46 31.20
C TRP A 757 -10.02 -11.72 30.47
N VAL A 758 -10.63 -12.38 29.49
CA VAL A 758 -11.94 -12.02 28.95
C VAL A 758 -12.92 -13.08 29.43
N ILE A 759 -13.99 -12.63 30.09
CA ILE A 759 -14.92 -13.46 30.86
C ILE A 759 -16.33 -13.21 30.32
N ALA A 760 -16.93 -14.20 29.70
CA ALA A 760 -18.32 -14.17 29.28
C ALA A 760 -19.20 -14.84 30.36
N SER A 761 -20.39 -14.31 30.64
CA SER A 761 -21.28 -14.84 31.68
C SER A 761 -22.76 -14.57 31.41
N GLN A 762 -23.63 -15.45 31.91
CA GLN A 762 -25.09 -15.32 31.79
C GLN A 762 -25.68 -14.39 32.85
N GLU A 763 -25.14 -14.44 34.07
CA GLU A 763 -25.47 -13.52 35.17
C GLU A 763 -24.30 -12.58 35.48
N SER A 764 -24.62 -11.35 35.89
CA SER A 764 -23.64 -10.34 36.28
C SER A 764 -22.78 -10.84 37.44
N LEU A 765 -21.47 -11.01 37.21
CA LEU A 765 -20.54 -11.48 38.21
C LEU A 765 -20.39 -10.50 39.39
N PRO A 766 -20.17 -10.99 40.63
CA PRO A 766 -19.88 -10.13 41.76
C PRO A 766 -18.57 -9.35 41.55
N ASP A 767 -18.48 -8.15 42.14
CA ASP A 767 -17.32 -7.26 41.99
C ASP A 767 -16.01 -7.88 42.53
N SER A 768 -16.12 -8.85 43.44
CA SER A 768 -15.01 -9.59 44.05
C SER A 768 -14.64 -10.90 43.32
N PHE A 769 -15.16 -11.12 42.10
CA PHE A 769 -14.83 -12.30 41.30
C PHE A 769 -13.36 -12.30 40.87
N ASP A 770 -12.67 -13.42 41.03
CA ASP A 770 -11.26 -13.60 40.66
C ASP A 770 -11.07 -14.91 39.87
N PRO A 771 -10.80 -14.86 38.56
CA PRO A 771 -10.64 -16.05 37.72
C PRO A 771 -9.42 -16.90 38.10
N ALA A 772 -8.43 -16.35 38.83
CA ALA A 772 -7.24 -17.09 39.25
C ALA A 772 -7.48 -17.99 40.48
N SER A 773 -8.56 -17.76 41.24
CA SER A 773 -8.92 -18.56 42.42
C SER A 773 -10.33 -19.17 42.38
N ALA A 774 -11.16 -18.81 41.39
CA ALA A 774 -12.41 -19.47 41.11
C ALA A 774 -12.20 -20.94 40.66
N ALA A 775 -12.87 -21.87 41.33
CA ALA A 775 -13.22 -23.15 40.70
C ALA A 775 -14.22 -22.90 39.56
N ALA A 776 -14.43 -23.87 38.66
CA ALA A 776 -15.40 -23.73 37.57
C ALA A 776 -16.77 -23.26 38.10
N VAL A 777 -17.21 -22.08 37.64
CA VAL A 777 -18.48 -21.45 38.03
C VAL A 777 -19.47 -21.65 36.90
N ASP A 778 -20.65 -22.18 37.24
CA ASP A 778 -21.69 -22.49 36.28
C ASP A 778 -22.21 -21.20 35.60
N GLY A 779 -22.43 -21.25 34.28
CA GLY A 779 -22.85 -20.08 33.49
C GLY A 779 -21.74 -19.02 33.23
N VAL A 780 -20.46 -19.38 33.35
CA VAL A 780 -19.30 -18.48 33.15
C VAL A 780 -18.21 -19.15 32.29
N HIS A 781 -17.79 -18.51 31.19
CA HIS A 781 -16.68 -18.94 30.34
C HIS A 781 -15.55 -17.90 30.38
N MET A 782 -14.29 -18.32 30.56
CA MET A 782 -13.16 -17.44 30.83
C MET A 782 -11.95 -17.83 29.98
N ILE A 783 -11.47 -16.91 29.14
CA ILE A 783 -10.30 -17.11 28.29
C ILE A 783 -9.20 -16.14 28.72
N LYS A 784 -7.98 -16.64 28.89
CA LYS A 784 -6.82 -15.83 29.25
C LYS A 784 -6.00 -15.46 28.01
N VAL A 785 -5.73 -14.17 27.87
CA VAL A 785 -4.84 -13.60 26.83
C VAL A 785 -3.46 -13.41 27.45
N GLU A 786 -2.50 -14.25 27.07
CA GLU A 786 -1.11 -14.16 27.52
C GLU A 786 -0.34 -13.08 26.73
N GLY A 787 0.50 -12.30 27.42
CA GLY A 787 1.24 -11.19 26.83
C GLY A 787 0.42 -9.89 26.73
N VAL A 788 0.97 -8.91 26.00
CA VAL A 788 0.38 -7.56 25.86
C VAL A 788 -0.81 -7.59 24.90
N GLY A 789 -1.91 -6.93 25.28
CA GLY A 789 -3.12 -6.84 24.47
C GLY A 789 -2.89 -6.15 23.12
N ALA A 790 -3.51 -6.68 22.08
CA ALA A 790 -3.40 -6.17 20.71
C ALA A 790 -4.49 -5.12 20.39
N ARG A 791 -4.54 -4.69 19.13
CA ARG A 791 -5.48 -3.68 18.62
C ARG A 791 -6.13 -4.18 17.32
N PRO A 792 -7.12 -5.08 17.40
CA PRO A 792 -7.65 -5.72 18.61
C PRO A 792 -6.89 -7.00 19.00
N SER A 793 -7.04 -7.42 20.26
CA SER A 793 -6.99 -8.84 20.61
C SER A 793 -8.35 -9.45 20.27
N ALA A 794 -8.41 -10.34 19.28
CA ALA A 794 -9.61 -11.10 18.95
C ALA A 794 -9.64 -12.40 19.78
N ILE A 795 -10.72 -12.62 20.53
CA ILE A 795 -10.99 -13.82 21.32
C ILE A 795 -12.28 -14.42 20.78
N ASP A 796 -12.27 -15.67 20.29
CA ASP A 796 -13.52 -16.37 20.00
C ASP A 796 -14.10 -17.00 21.27
N PHE A 797 -15.40 -16.90 21.45
CA PHE A 797 -16.16 -17.54 22.53
C PHE A 797 -16.98 -18.75 22.03
N GLU A 798 -16.80 -19.15 20.76
CA GLU A 798 -17.30 -20.40 20.16
C GLU A 798 -18.85 -20.53 20.23
N GLY A 799 -19.55 -19.41 20.35
CA GLY A 799 -21.01 -19.35 20.48
C GLY A 799 -21.53 -19.40 21.93
N PHE A 800 -20.67 -19.31 22.95
CA PHE A 800 -21.08 -19.33 24.36
C PHE A 800 -22.18 -18.31 24.66
N GLU A 801 -23.31 -18.79 25.19
CA GLU A 801 -24.46 -17.98 25.55
C GLU A 801 -24.13 -17.03 26.70
N ALA A 802 -23.93 -15.75 26.38
CA ALA A 802 -23.52 -14.73 27.32
C ALA A 802 -24.42 -13.49 27.23
N ARG A 803 -24.68 -12.89 28.39
CA ARG A 803 -25.27 -11.56 28.49
C ARG A 803 -24.25 -10.52 28.93
N TYR A 804 -23.25 -10.91 29.70
CA TYR A 804 -22.23 -10.03 30.26
C TYR A 804 -20.85 -10.42 29.74
N ILE A 805 -20.04 -9.44 29.33
CA ILE A 805 -18.63 -9.62 28.95
C ILE A 805 -17.78 -8.74 29.87
N ARG A 806 -16.88 -9.36 30.64
CA ARG A 806 -15.96 -8.70 31.56
C ARG A 806 -14.50 -8.89 31.13
N VAL A 807 -13.75 -7.81 31.01
CA VAL A 807 -12.28 -7.81 30.87
C VAL A 807 -11.68 -7.56 32.26
N LEU A 808 -10.81 -8.45 32.75
CA LEU A 808 -10.22 -8.38 34.08
C LEU A 808 -8.71 -8.65 34.02
N GLN A 809 -7.91 -7.76 34.60
CA GLN A 809 -6.46 -7.96 34.68
C GLN A 809 -6.03 -8.38 36.10
N PRO A 810 -5.49 -9.60 36.30
CA PRO A 810 -4.98 -10.02 37.61
C PRO A 810 -3.75 -9.20 38.00
N THR A 811 -3.85 -8.45 39.09
CA THR A 811 -2.71 -7.70 39.64
C THR A 811 -2.94 -7.37 41.11
N SER A 812 -1.87 -7.40 41.90
CA SER A 812 -1.93 -7.02 43.32
C SER A 812 -2.18 -5.52 43.51
N HIS A 813 -1.76 -4.68 42.56
CA HIS A 813 -2.07 -3.26 42.51
C HIS A 813 -1.72 -2.64 41.14
N GLY A 814 -2.72 -2.31 40.32
CA GLY A 814 -2.50 -1.73 38.99
C GLY A 814 -3.70 -0.95 38.45
N GLU A 815 -3.51 -0.38 37.26
CA GLU A 815 -4.52 0.28 36.41
C GLU A 815 -4.65 -0.57 35.15
N PHE A 816 -5.85 -0.70 34.57
CA PHE A 816 -5.99 -1.02 33.14
C PHE A 816 -6.82 0.05 32.44
N ALA A 817 -6.69 0.08 31.12
CA ALA A 817 -7.48 0.90 30.21
C ALA A 817 -7.61 0.15 28.89
N LEU A 818 -8.73 0.37 28.19
CA LEU A 818 -8.99 -0.21 26.88
C LEU A 818 -9.86 0.76 26.06
N ALA A 819 -9.77 0.66 24.75
CA ALA A 819 -10.42 1.58 23.79
C ALA A 819 -11.86 1.17 23.50
N GLU A 820 -12.07 -0.08 23.11
CA GLU A 820 -13.37 -0.62 22.71
C GLU A 820 -13.38 -2.11 23.01
N VAL A 821 -14.54 -2.66 23.39
CA VAL A 821 -14.82 -4.10 23.35
C VAL A 821 -15.94 -4.30 22.35
N GLU A 822 -15.59 -4.71 21.13
CA GLU A 822 -16.60 -5.10 20.15
C GLU A 822 -16.98 -6.55 20.40
N ALA A 823 -18.27 -6.83 20.56
CA ALA A 823 -18.78 -8.18 20.71
C ALA A 823 -19.58 -8.54 19.48
N PHE A 824 -19.19 -9.54 18.70
CA PHE A 824 -19.98 -9.98 17.56
C PHE A 824 -20.82 -11.20 17.97
N ALA A 825 -22.10 -11.20 17.57
CA ALA A 825 -22.88 -12.43 17.63
C ALA A 825 -22.12 -13.49 16.83
N ALA A 826 -22.05 -14.72 17.34
CA ALA A 826 -21.76 -15.85 16.49
C ALA A 826 -22.80 -15.82 15.36
N ALA A 827 -22.34 -15.68 14.11
CA ALA A 827 -23.23 -15.57 12.96
C ALA A 827 -24.13 -16.80 12.92
N GLY A 828 -25.43 -16.62 13.21
CA GLY A 828 -26.38 -17.65 13.67
C GLY A 828 -25.95 -19.07 13.34
N THR A 829 -25.37 -19.75 14.33
CA THR A 829 -24.19 -20.61 14.17
C THR A 829 -24.08 -21.39 12.85
N GLN A 830 -23.40 -20.78 11.86
CA GLN A 830 -22.35 -21.55 11.20
C GLN A 830 -21.25 -21.72 12.27
N PRO A 831 -20.99 -22.94 12.74
CA PRO A 831 -20.24 -23.15 13.96
C PRO A 831 -18.77 -23.45 13.67
N ASP A 832 -17.92 -23.25 14.66
CA ASP A 832 -16.67 -23.99 14.73
C ASP A 832 -17.01 -25.50 14.80
N PRO A 833 -16.34 -26.39 14.04
CA PRO A 833 -16.98 -27.64 13.63
C PRO A 833 -17.10 -28.73 14.71
N GLU A 834 -16.78 -28.44 15.98
CA GLU A 834 -16.72 -29.45 17.06
C GLU A 834 -17.87 -29.43 18.09
N ASP A 835 -18.72 -28.41 18.18
CA ASP A 835 -19.90 -28.46 19.10
C ASP A 835 -21.19 -27.84 18.54
N LYS A 836 -21.62 -28.34 17.35
CA LYS A 836 -23.01 -28.19 16.91
C LYS A 836 -23.94 -28.87 17.93
N PRO A 837 -25.10 -28.29 18.27
CA PRO A 837 -26.18 -29.12 18.80
C PRO A 837 -26.57 -30.11 17.69
N VAL A 838 -26.21 -31.38 17.88
CA VAL A 838 -26.38 -32.42 16.87
C VAL A 838 -27.85 -32.79 16.85
N ALA A 839 -28.52 -32.50 15.72
CA ALA A 839 -29.88 -32.96 15.47
C ALA A 839 -29.92 -34.49 15.68
N PRO A 840 -30.95 -35.04 16.36
CA PRO A 840 -30.87 -36.40 16.88
C PRO A 840 -30.60 -37.37 15.73
N THR A 841 -29.64 -38.27 15.88
CA THR A 841 -29.47 -39.38 14.95
C THR A 841 -29.85 -40.66 15.67
N ILE A 842 -30.86 -41.33 15.13
CA ILE A 842 -31.25 -42.67 15.55
C ILE A 842 -30.51 -43.63 14.62
N GLU A 843 -29.57 -44.40 15.18
CA GLU A 843 -28.87 -45.43 14.42
C GLU A 843 -29.87 -46.48 13.87
N PRO A 844 -29.52 -47.18 12.78
CA PRO A 844 -30.35 -48.23 12.19
C PRO A 844 -30.82 -49.24 13.25
N LEU A 845 -32.14 -49.25 13.54
CA LEU A 845 -32.67 -49.87 14.76
C LEU A 845 -32.16 -51.30 14.92
N SER A 846 -31.54 -51.57 16.07
CA SER A 846 -31.07 -52.90 16.40
C SER A 846 -32.25 -53.72 16.92
N VAL A 847 -32.47 -54.87 16.31
CA VAL A 847 -33.59 -55.74 16.66
C VAL A 847 -33.04 -57.11 16.99
N SER A 848 -33.42 -57.62 18.16
CA SER A 848 -33.12 -58.99 18.59
C SER A 848 -34.42 -59.72 18.92
N ALA A 849 -34.40 -61.03 18.75
CA ALA A 849 -35.49 -61.90 19.15
C ALA A 849 -35.04 -62.85 20.26
N SER A 850 -35.98 -63.27 21.09
CA SER A 850 -35.77 -64.27 22.12
C SER A 850 -36.94 -65.28 22.10
N PRO A 851 -36.70 -66.55 21.72
CA PRO A 851 -35.43 -67.12 21.22
C PRO A 851 -34.98 -66.50 19.88
N ALA A 852 -33.67 -66.43 19.65
CA ALA A 852 -33.12 -65.78 18.45
C ALA A 852 -33.34 -66.61 17.18
N GLU A 853 -33.37 -67.94 17.31
CA GLU A 853 -33.66 -68.90 16.24
C GLU A 853 -35.13 -68.88 15.76
N ASP A 854 -36.03 -68.20 16.48
CA ASP A 854 -37.45 -68.13 16.15
C ASP A 854 -37.86 -66.84 15.42
N ALA A 855 -36.89 -66.02 14.99
CA ALA A 855 -37.13 -64.84 14.16
C ALA A 855 -36.07 -64.63 13.08
N GLN A 856 -36.53 -64.45 11.84
CA GLN A 856 -35.69 -64.03 10.73
C GLN A 856 -35.81 -62.50 10.56
N ILE A 857 -34.73 -61.78 10.86
CA ILE A 857 -34.67 -60.31 10.80
C ILE A 857 -33.96 -59.93 9.50
N THR A 858 -34.64 -59.16 8.66
CA THR A 858 -34.17 -58.83 7.30
C THR A 858 -34.26 -57.33 7.03
N GLY A 859 -33.43 -56.82 6.13
CA GLY A 859 -33.38 -55.39 5.75
C GLY A 859 -32.13 -54.65 6.24
N ASP A 860 -31.85 -53.51 5.61
CA ASP A 860 -30.63 -52.70 5.76
C ASP A 860 -30.55 -51.90 7.07
N GLY A 861 -31.62 -51.88 7.86
CA GLY A 861 -31.69 -51.19 9.15
C GLY A 861 -32.33 -49.81 9.10
N ALA A 862 -32.43 -49.19 7.92
CA ALA A 862 -33.35 -48.08 7.71
C ALA A 862 -34.79 -48.60 7.51
N PHE A 863 -34.95 -49.82 6.98
CA PHE A 863 -36.20 -50.55 7.05
C PHE A 863 -35.91 -52.01 7.39
N ARG A 864 -36.49 -52.53 8.47
CA ARG A 864 -36.37 -53.95 8.85
C ARG A 864 -37.71 -54.65 8.82
N THR A 865 -37.73 -55.90 8.38
CA THR A 865 -38.85 -56.82 8.57
C THR A 865 -38.41 -57.96 9.47
N VAL A 866 -39.12 -58.14 10.59
CA VAL A 866 -38.90 -59.20 11.56
C VAL A 866 -39.98 -60.24 11.35
N THR A 867 -39.61 -61.35 10.71
CA THR A 867 -40.51 -62.47 10.44
C THR A 867 -40.30 -63.51 11.53
N ALA A 868 -41.16 -63.55 12.55
CA ALA A 868 -40.97 -64.34 13.76
C ALA A 868 -42.15 -65.26 14.07
N LYS A 869 -41.88 -66.44 14.65
CA LYS A 869 -42.93 -67.39 15.05
C LYS A 869 -43.84 -66.77 16.11
N ASN A 870 -45.08 -67.27 16.18
CA ASN A 870 -46.09 -66.77 17.11
C ASN A 870 -45.64 -66.93 18.58
N GLY A 871 -45.61 -65.82 19.32
CA GLY A 871 -45.18 -65.75 20.71
C GLY A 871 -43.71 -65.34 20.91
N THR A 872 -42.91 -65.21 19.84
CA THR A 872 -41.52 -64.75 19.94
C THR A 872 -41.47 -63.30 20.40
N LYS A 873 -40.61 -63.00 21.38
CA LYS A 873 -40.39 -61.64 21.86
C LYS A 873 -39.33 -60.94 21.03
N VAL A 874 -39.68 -59.78 20.50
CA VAL A 874 -38.83 -58.94 19.66
C VAL A 874 -38.52 -57.66 20.43
N THR A 875 -37.25 -57.52 20.78
CA THR A 875 -36.71 -56.35 21.48
C THR A 875 -36.09 -55.43 20.44
N ILE A 876 -36.57 -54.20 20.38
CA ILE A 876 -36.12 -53.15 19.47
C ILE A 876 -35.37 -52.13 20.33
N ARG A 877 -34.08 -51.94 20.06
CA ARG A 877 -33.19 -51.00 20.75
C ARG A 877 -32.68 -49.95 19.78
N ALA A 878 -32.86 -48.69 20.15
CA ALA A 878 -32.28 -47.54 19.49
C ALA A 878 -31.01 -47.10 20.22
N THR A 879 -29.91 -46.95 19.49
CA THR A 879 -28.87 -46.01 19.88
C THR A 879 -29.32 -44.66 19.37
N VAL A 880 -29.49 -43.69 20.26
CA VAL A 880 -29.83 -42.32 19.87
C VAL A 880 -28.73 -41.40 20.38
N THR A 881 -28.17 -40.62 19.47
CA THR A 881 -27.20 -39.59 19.80
C THR A 881 -27.74 -38.22 19.39
N GLY A 882 -27.31 -37.18 20.09
CA GLY A 882 -27.81 -35.83 19.90
C GLY A 882 -27.54 -35.01 21.16
N THR A 883 -27.23 -33.72 20.98
CA THR A 883 -26.86 -32.82 22.07
C THR A 883 -27.73 -31.56 21.95
N PRO A 884 -28.53 -31.18 22.97
CA PRO A 884 -28.79 -31.91 24.23
C PRO A 884 -29.46 -33.28 24.01
N GLU A 885 -29.46 -34.11 25.05
CA GLU A 885 -29.99 -35.49 25.01
C GLU A 885 -31.47 -35.49 24.58
N PRO A 886 -31.85 -36.21 23.50
CA PRO A 886 -33.15 -36.07 22.89
C PRO A 886 -34.26 -36.87 23.61
N ILE A 887 -35.46 -36.28 23.64
CA ILE A 887 -36.67 -36.93 24.17
C ILE A 887 -37.16 -37.98 23.18
N LEU A 888 -37.42 -39.20 23.67
CA LEU A 888 -37.80 -40.36 22.86
C LEU A 888 -39.29 -40.71 23.02
N ALA A 889 -39.96 -41.05 21.92
CA ALA A 889 -41.33 -41.59 21.90
C ALA A 889 -41.49 -42.72 20.87
N TRP A 890 -42.07 -43.85 21.27
CA TRP A 890 -42.34 -45.00 20.39
C TRP A 890 -43.75 -44.94 19.78
N HIS A 891 -43.83 -45.26 18.49
CA HIS A 891 -45.06 -45.23 17.70
C HIS A 891 -45.28 -46.54 16.95
N ILE A 892 -46.54 -46.98 16.87
CA ILE A 892 -46.95 -48.19 16.14
C ILE A 892 -48.10 -47.88 15.17
N LYS A 893 -48.08 -48.55 14.01
CA LYS A 893 -49.13 -48.48 12.98
C LYS A 893 -49.49 -49.90 12.55
N LYS A 894 -50.76 -50.26 12.66
CA LYS A 894 -51.25 -51.63 12.46
C LYS A 894 -51.52 -51.92 10.98
N GLU A 895 -51.49 -53.19 10.59
CA GLU A 895 -51.70 -53.60 9.20
C GLU A 895 -53.05 -53.09 8.67
N GLY A 896 -53.04 -52.43 7.50
CA GLY A 896 -54.24 -51.88 6.87
C GLY A 896 -54.78 -50.56 7.45
N THR A 897 -54.14 -49.95 8.45
CA THR A 897 -54.48 -48.59 8.93
C THR A 897 -53.55 -47.53 8.34
N GLU A 898 -53.98 -46.27 8.28
CA GLU A 898 -53.12 -45.15 7.82
C GLU A 898 -52.56 -44.30 8.97
N SER A 899 -53.20 -44.27 10.13
CA SER A 899 -52.80 -43.50 11.32
C SER A 899 -51.80 -44.24 12.23
N TRP A 900 -50.87 -43.48 12.81
CA TRP A 900 -49.94 -43.92 13.86
C TRP A 900 -50.55 -43.73 15.25
N GLU A 901 -50.27 -44.67 16.16
CA GLU A 901 -50.66 -44.63 17.58
C GLU A 901 -49.42 -44.45 18.47
N SER A 902 -49.57 -43.72 19.58
CA SER A 902 -48.55 -43.58 20.63
C SER A 902 -48.56 -44.79 21.57
N LEU A 903 -47.39 -45.28 21.95
CA LEU A 903 -47.24 -46.31 22.99
C LEU A 903 -46.94 -45.61 24.33
N ASP A 904 -48.01 -45.22 25.02
CA ASP A 904 -47.94 -44.31 26.16
C ASP A 904 -47.15 -44.88 27.37
N ASN A 905 -46.30 -44.03 27.94
CA ASN A 905 -45.39 -44.26 29.07
C ASN A 905 -44.08 -45.02 28.79
N GLU A 906 -43.69 -45.27 27.54
CA GLU A 906 -42.37 -45.82 27.20
C GLU A 906 -41.51 -44.81 26.43
N ASN A 907 -40.80 -43.96 27.19
CA ASN A 907 -39.88 -42.93 26.67
C ASN A 907 -38.40 -43.38 26.73
N GLY A 908 -38.16 -44.69 26.78
CA GLY A 908 -36.81 -45.27 26.82
C GLY A 908 -36.27 -45.60 25.43
N ASN A 909 -34.96 -45.81 25.32
CA ASN A 909 -34.31 -46.17 24.06
C ASN A 909 -34.50 -47.65 23.65
N GLU A 910 -35.39 -48.38 24.33
CA GLU A 910 -35.67 -49.80 24.10
C GLU A 910 -37.15 -50.09 24.34
N ILE A 911 -37.74 -50.91 23.47
CA ILE A 911 -39.09 -51.46 23.63
C ILE A 911 -39.08 -52.96 23.31
N THR A 912 -39.93 -53.76 23.98
CA THR A 912 -40.07 -55.20 23.69
C THR A 912 -41.52 -55.57 23.39
N LEU A 913 -41.75 -56.06 22.18
CA LEU A 913 -43.07 -56.44 21.67
C LEU A 913 -43.13 -57.96 21.45
N THR A 914 -44.32 -58.55 21.51
CA THR A 914 -44.51 -59.99 21.25
C THR A 914 -45.18 -60.18 19.90
N VAL A 915 -44.56 -60.96 19.01
CA VAL A 915 -45.10 -61.18 17.66
C VAL A 915 -46.23 -62.19 17.73
N ASP A 916 -47.46 -61.69 17.60
CA ASP A 916 -48.69 -62.47 17.61
C ASP A 916 -49.68 -61.99 16.53
N ALA A 917 -50.88 -62.57 16.51
CA ALA A 917 -51.91 -62.22 15.52
C ALA A 917 -52.43 -60.78 15.61
N ALA A 918 -52.24 -60.08 16.73
CA ALA A 918 -52.65 -58.68 16.90
C ALA A 918 -51.57 -57.69 16.43
N HIS A 919 -50.31 -58.14 16.38
CA HIS A 919 -49.17 -57.36 15.89
C HIS A 919 -48.69 -57.78 14.48
N LYS A 920 -49.42 -58.70 13.84
CA LYS A 920 -49.16 -59.12 12.45
C LYS A 920 -49.26 -57.91 11.51
N GLY A 921 -48.22 -57.74 10.69
CA GLY A 921 -48.10 -56.64 9.72
C GLY A 921 -48.01 -55.24 10.35
N ALA A 922 -47.83 -55.16 11.67
CA ALA A 922 -47.68 -53.88 12.35
C ALA A 922 -46.27 -53.31 12.12
N VAL A 923 -46.18 -52.00 11.98
CA VAL A 923 -44.95 -51.26 11.72
C VAL A 923 -44.66 -50.34 12.89
N VAL A 924 -43.43 -50.36 13.38
CA VAL A 924 -42.98 -49.67 14.60
C VAL A 924 -41.86 -48.70 14.25
N ARG A 925 -41.83 -47.54 14.92
CA ARG A 925 -40.75 -46.55 14.82
C ARG A 925 -40.57 -45.77 16.12
N LEU A 926 -39.41 -45.17 16.28
CA LEU A 926 -39.08 -44.21 17.32
C LEU A 926 -38.99 -42.80 16.73
N THR A 927 -39.43 -41.79 17.47
CA THR A 927 -39.13 -40.39 17.18
C THR A 927 -38.28 -39.82 18.32
N ALA A 928 -37.18 -39.15 17.97
CA ALA A 928 -36.25 -38.50 18.89
C ALA A 928 -36.22 -36.99 18.58
N ILE A 929 -36.34 -36.15 19.62
CA ILE A 929 -36.46 -34.70 19.47
C ILE A 929 -35.55 -33.98 20.45
N ASN A 930 -34.72 -33.07 19.94
CA ASN A 930 -34.06 -32.01 20.70
C ASN A 930 -34.22 -30.67 19.96
N GLU A 931 -33.58 -29.62 20.47
CA GLU A 931 -33.67 -28.26 19.92
C GLU A 931 -32.98 -28.05 18.55
N ALA A 932 -32.10 -28.97 18.12
CA ALA A 932 -31.49 -28.95 16.80
C ALA A 932 -32.30 -29.69 15.71
N GLY A 933 -33.25 -30.54 16.10
CA GLY A 933 -34.13 -31.19 15.12
C GLY A 933 -34.92 -32.39 15.63
N VAL A 934 -35.62 -33.02 14.68
CA VAL A 934 -36.36 -34.26 14.87
C VAL A 934 -35.74 -35.33 13.98
N ALA A 935 -35.45 -36.50 14.53
CA ALA A 935 -35.28 -37.70 13.73
C ALA A 935 -36.38 -38.72 14.01
N GLU A 936 -36.80 -39.37 12.94
CA GLU A 936 -37.62 -40.57 13.00
C GLU A 936 -36.73 -41.75 12.61
N SER A 937 -36.87 -42.85 13.33
CA SER A 937 -36.11 -44.06 13.07
C SER A 937 -36.52 -44.68 11.74
N GLY A 938 -35.66 -45.59 11.27
CA GLY A 938 -36.10 -46.62 10.33
C GLY A 938 -37.33 -47.38 10.83
N LEU A 939 -38.13 -47.92 9.90
CA LEU A 939 -39.35 -48.65 10.25
C LEU A 939 -39.06 -50.13 10.50
N VAL A 940 -39.58 -50.69 11.59
CA VAL A 940 -39.56 -52.13 11.89
C VAL A 940 -40.94 -52.73 11.67
N SER A 941 -41.11 -53.48 10.59
CA SER A 941 -42.32 -54.25 10.28
C SER A 941 -42.28 -55.61 10.96
N LEU A 942 -43.30 -55.96 11.74
CA LEU A 942 -43.44 -57.25 12.39
C LEU A 942 -44.32 -58.17 11.54
N ALA A 943 -43.77 -59.30 11.12
CA ALA A 943 -44.48 -60.35 10.39
C ALA A 943 -44.48 -61.65 11.20
N LEU A 944 -45.58 -62.39 11.14
CA LEU A 944 -45.60 -63.76 11.66
C LEU A 944 -44.89 -64.68 10.65
N ALA A 945 -43.84 -65.35 11.10
CA ALA A 945 -43.22 -66.44 10.34
C ALA A 945 -44.23 -67.57 10.17
N GLU A 946 -44.54 -67.90 8.92
CA GLU A 946 -45.17 -69.18 8.61
C GLU A 946 -44.12 -70.29 8.80
N ASP A 947 -44.53 -71.40 9.43
CA ASP A 947 -43.64 -72.44 9.95
C ASP A 947 -42.59 -72.90 8.91
N PRO A 948 -41.28 -72.74 9.19
CA PRO A 948 -40.27 -73.42 8.42
C PRO A 948 -40.19 -74.87 8.88
N ALA A 949 -40.12 -75.80 7.93
CA ALA A 949 -39.25 -76.98 8.05
C ALA A 949 -37.78 -76.52 8.21
N PRO A 950 -37.22 -76.24 9.41
CA PRO A 950 -36.14 -75.24 9.65
C PRO A 950 -34.76 -75.71 9.19
N ASP A 951 -33.68 -74.93 9.02
CA ASP A 951 -33.40 -73.49 8.74
C ASP A 951 -31.86 -73.40 8.44
N PRO A 952 -31.19 -72.26 8.11
CA PRO A 952 -31.65 -70.88 7.96
C PRO A 952 -31.31 -70.24 6.60
N ALA A 953 -31.28 -68.90 6.53
CA ALA A 953 -31.12 -68.11 5.31
C ALA A 953 -29.71 -68.17 4.67
N PRO A 954 -29.62 -68.17 3.32
CA PRO A 954 -28.36 -67.95 2.62
C PRO A 954 -27.93 -66.48 2.69
N ASP A 955 -26.61 -66.27 2.75
CA ASP A 955 -25.98 -64.98 2.42
C ASP A 955 -26.58 -64.42 1.12
N PRO A 956 -26.85 -63.10 1.03
CA PRO A 956 -27.14 -62.50 -0.27
C PRO A 956 -25.99 -62.84 -1.23
N ALA A 957 -26.31 -63.10 -2.50
CA ALA A 957 -25.29 -63.23 -3.53
C ALA A 957 -24.32 -62.06 -3.36
N PRO A 958 -23.01 -62.32 -3.20
CA PRO A 958 -22.08 -61.33 -2.67
C PRO A 958 -22.23 -60.04 -3.45
N GLU A 959 -22.26 -58.91 -2.74
CA GLU A 959 -22.26 -57.60 -3.40
C GLU A 959 -21.24 -57.66 -4.53
N PRO A 960 -21.65 -57.29 -5.76
CA PRO A 960 -20.81 -57.50 -6.92
C PRO A 960 -19.44 -56.92 -6.60
N ASP A 961 -18.38 -57.70 -6.71
CA ASP A 961 -17.09 -57.24 -6.21
C ASP A 961 -16.65 -56.10 -7.12
N HIS A 962 -16.81 -54.86 -6.63
CA HIS A 962 -16.52 -53.67 -7.41
C HIS A 962 -15.03 -53.62 -7.79
N THR A 963 -14.15 -54.37 -7.11
CA THR A 963 -12.75 -54.51 -7.49
C THR A 963 -12.49 -55.53 -8.61
N VAL A 964 -13.52 -56.31 -9.03
CA VAL A 964 -13.44 -57.32 -10.09
C VAL A 964 -14.17 -56.84 -11.35
N GLY A 965 -13.43 -56.18 -12.21
CA GLY A 965 -13.95 -55.49 -13.40
C GLY A 965 -12.97 -55.45 -14.56
N THR A 966 -13.20 -54.53 -15.49
CA THR A 966 -12.29 -54.24 -16.59
C THR A 966 -12.27 -52.74 -16.86
N TRP A 967 -11.08 -52.18 -17.08
CA TRP A 967 -10.89 -50.79 -17.47
C TRP A 967 -11.48 -50.55 -18.85
N MET A 968 -12.38 -49.58 -18.93
CA MET A 968 -13.00 -49.10 -20.15
C MET A 968 -12.55 -47.66 -20.40
N HIS A 969 -12.36 -47.28 -21.66
CA HIS A 969 -12.10 -45.90 -22.07
C HIS A 969 -13.06 -45.52 -23.19
N ASP A 970 -13.73 -44.39 -23.04
CA ASP A 970 -14.48 -43.73 -24.12
C ASP A 970 -13.87 -42.36 -24.42
N GLY A 971 -14.52 -41.56 -25.26
CA GLY A 971 -14.02 -40.21 -25.62
C GLY A 971 -14.09 -39.18 -24.48
N VAL A 972 -14.58 -39.56 -23.29
CA VAL A 972 -14.71 -38.70 -22.10
C VAL A 972 -13.67 -39.08 -21.04
N GLY A 973 -13.38 -40.37 -20.85
CA GLY A 973 -12.29 -40.81 -19.98
C GLY A 973 -12.29 -42.30 -19.63
N TRP A 974 -11.41 -42.67 -18.68
CA TRP A 974 -11.32 -44.02 -18.13
C TRP A 974 -12.39 -44.25 -17.07
N TRP A 975 -13.02 -45.42 -17.08
CA TRP A 975 -13.98 -45.87 -16.07
C TRP A 975 -13.86 -47.37 -15.82
N TRP A 976 -14.26 -47.81 -14.63
CA TRP A 976 -14.14 -49.22 -14.23
C TRP A 976 -15.48 -49.93 -14.36
N LYS A 977 -15.58 -50.84 -15.34
CA LYS A 977 -16.78 -51.64 -15.55
C LYS A 977 -16.74 -52.88 -14.68
N ILE A 978 -17.70 -53.01 -13.77
CA ILE A 978 -17.78 -54.12 -12.82
C ILE A 978 -18.28 -55.37 -13.57
N SER A 979 -17.59 -56.50 -13.41
CA SER A 979 -17.83 -57.70 -14.24
C SER A 979 -19.22 -58.30 -14.05
N GLN A 980 -19.79 -58.11 -12.86
CA GLN A 980 -21.11 -58.61 -12.47
C GLN A 980 -22.26 -57.63 -12.80
N GLY A 981 -21.95 -56.46 -13.36
CA GLY A 981 -22.93 -55.43 -13.77
C GLY A 981 -22.64 -54.06 -13.14
N GLY A 982 -23.00 -52.99 -13.84
CA GLY A 982 -22.72 -51.62 -13.40
C GLY A 982 -21.29 -51.13 -13.71
N TYR A 983 -20.92 -50.03 -13.08
CA TYR A 983 -19.59 -49.42 -13.13
C TYR A 983 -19.33 -48.60 -11.87
N ALA A 984 -18.06 -48.46 -11.49
CA ALA A 984 -17.68 -47.76 -10.25
C ALA A 984 -18.02 -46.27 -10.33
N LYS A 985 -18.64 -45.70 -9.29
CA LYS A 985 -19.13 -44.29 -9.28
C LYS A 985 -19.26 -43.74 -7.86
N ASN A 986 -18.80 -42.51 -7.63
CA ASN A 986 -18.76 -41.83 -6.32
C ASN A 986 -17.99 -42.61 -5.22
N GLU A 987 -17.14 -43.56 -5.62
CA GLU A 987 -16.48 -44.50 -4.72
C GLU A 987 -14.96 -44.53 -4.93
N THR A 988 -14.27 -45.12 -3.96
CA THR A 988 -12.81 -45.31 -3.96
C THR A 988 -12.52 -46.80 -3.95
N LEU A 989 -11.80 -47.31 -4.96
CA LEU A 989 -11.51 -48.75 -5.09
C LEU A 989 -10.02 -49.02 -5.10
N SER A 990 -9.59 -50.07 -4.41
CA SER A 990 -8.23 -50.56 -4.47
C SER A 990 -8.11 -51.66 -5.54
N LEU A 991 -7.61 -51.29 -6.71
CA LEU A 991 -7.54 -52.15 -7.90
C LEU A 991 -6.08 -52.54 -8.15
N GLY A 992 -5.77 -53.83 -8.18
CA GLY A 992 -4.41 -54.33 -8.44
C GLY A 992 -3.34 -53.86 -7.44
N GLY A 993 -3.74 -53.44 -6.23
CA GLY A 993 -2.84 -52.90 -5.20
C GLY A 993 -2.59 -51.39 -5.29
N SER A 994 -3.37 -50.64 -6.07
CA SER A 994 -3.36 -49.18 -6.12
C SER A 994 -4.76 -48.62 -5.90
N VAL A 995 -4.87 -47.45 -5.27
CA VAL A 995 -6.16 -46.84 -4.92
C VAL A 995 -6.61 -45.86 -6.01
N TYR A 996 -7.86 -45.96 -6.45
CA TYR A 996 -8.45 -45.14 -7.52
C TYR A 996 -9.75 -44.50 -7.03
N ARG A 997 -10.01 -43.24 -7.41
CA ARG A 997 -11.25 -42.53 -7.08
C ARG A 997 -12.09 -42.32 -8.34
N PHE A 998 -13.40 -42.54 -8.24
CA PHE A 998 -14.35 -42.35 -9.34
C PHE A 998 -15.35 -41.24 -9.02
N ASP A 999 -15.65 -40.41 -10.01
CA ASP A 999 -16.58 -39.28 -9.90
C ASP A 999 -18.05 -39.72 -9.89
N HIS A 1000 -18.96 -38.74 -9.78
CA HIS A 1000 -20.41 -38.95 -9.81
C HIS A 1000 -20.98 -39.42 -11.16
N ARG A 1001 -20.14 -39.60 -12.19
CA ARG A 1001 -20.49 -40.15 -13.51
C ARG A 1001 -19.78 -41.48 -13.77
N GLY A 1002 -18.88 -41.89 -12.87
CA GLY A 1002 -18.12 -43.13 -12.90
C GLY A 1002 -16.77 -43.04 -13.61
N TYR A 1003 -16.31 -41.84 -13.94
CA TYR A 1003 -14.99 -41.63 -14.53
C TYR A 1003 -13.92 -41.51 -13.44
N MET A 1004 -12.77 -42.11 -13.72
CA MET A 1004 -11.60 -42.12 -12.87
C MET A 1004 -10.98 -40.73 -12.77
N LEU A 1005 -10.71 -40.28 -11.55
CA LEU A 1005 -10.05 -39.00 -11.28
C LEU A 1005 -8.52 -39.13 -11.34
N THR A 1006 -7.88 -38.08 -11.84
CA THR A 1006 -6.43 -37.88 -11.88
C THR A 1006 -6.09 -36.48 -11.34
N GLY A 1007 -4.84 -36.24 -10.98
CA GLY A 1007 -4.39 -34.98 -10.36
C GLY A 1007 -4.78 -34.86 -8.89
N TRP A 1008 -4.97 -33.63 -8.43
CA TRP A 1008 -5.39 -33.31 -7.06
C TRP A 1008 -6.87 -33.64 -6.85
N VAL A 1009 -7.16 -34.44 -5.82
CA VAL A 1009 -8.51 -34.90 -5.46
C VAL A 1009 -8.77 -34.60 -3.98
N TYR A 1010 -9.84 -33.87 -3.70
CA TYR A 1010 -10.29 -33.54 -2.34
C TYR A 1010 -11.48 -34.42 -1.95
N TRP A 1011 -11.38 -35.14 -0.83
CA TRP A 1011 -12.50 -35.89 -0.24
C TRP A 1011 -12.27 -36.07 1.27
N GLU A 1012 -13.35 -36.24 2.06
CA GLU A 1012 -13.28 -36.42 3.53
C GLU A 1012 -12.43 -35.37 4.27
N GLY A 1013 -12.43 -34.13 3.78
CA GLY A 1013 -11.72 -33.00 4.37
C GLY A 1013 -10.22 -32.92 4.03
N VAL A 1014 -9.69 -33.85 3.23
CA VAL A 1014 -8.25 -33.97 2.96
C VAL A 1014 -7.93 -34.08 1.47
N TRP A 1015 -6.79 -33.50 1.08
CA TRP A 1015 -6.26 -33.57 -0.28
C TRP A 1015 -5.40 -34.82 -0.47
N HIS A 1016 -5.62 -35.49 -1.59
CA HIS A 1016 -4.82 -36.60 -2.09
C HIS A 1016 -4.39 -36.31 -3.54
N TYR A 1017 -3.32 -36.96 -4.01
CA TYR A 1017 -2.93 -36.89 -5.42
C TYR A 1017 -3.08 -38.25 -6.09
N HIS A 1018 -3.64 -38.25 -7.29
CA HIS A 1018 -3.74 -39.40 -8.18
C HIS A 1018 -2.90 -39.12 -9.44
N SER A 1019 -2.05 -40.06 -9.84
CA SER A 1019 -1.18 -39.91 -11.02
C SER A 1019 -1.99 -39.86 -12.34
N GLU A 1020 -1.32 -39.67 -13.47
CA GLU A 1020 -1.97 -39.75 -14.80
C GLU A 1020 -2.65 -41.10 -15.07
N SER A 1021 -2.24 -42.18 -14.39
CA SER A 1021 -2.91 -43.47 -14.45
C SER A 1021 -4.11 -43.59 -13.51
N GLY A 1022 -4.41 -42.57 -12.70
CA GLY A 1022 -5.45 -42.53 -11.66
C GLY A 1022 -5.10 -43.22 -10.35
N ALA A 1023 -3.92 -43.84 -10.25
CA ALA A 1023 -3.44 -44.44 -9.02
C ALA A 1023 -3.05 -43.35 -8.00
N GLN A 1024 -3.58 -43.43 -6.79
CA GLN A 1024 -3.21 -42.60 -5.66
C GLN A 1024 -1.72 -42.77 -5.34
N VAL A 1025 -1.03 -41.67 -5.07
CA VAL A 1025 0.41 -41.67 -4.73
C VAL A 1025 0.64 -41.24 -3.29
N SER A 1026 1.75 -41.70 -2.72
CA SER A 1026 2.26 -41.26 -1.42
C SER A 1026 3.75 -40.95 -1.50
N GLY A 1027 4.27 -40.20 -0.53
CA GLY A 1027 5.63 -39.65 -0.53
C GLY A 1027 5.75 -38.31 -1.26
N TRP A 1028 6.97 -37.97 -1.66
CA TRP A 1028 7.29 -36.72 -2.37
C TRP A 1028 6.86 -36.76 -3.83
N ILE A 1029 6.13 -35.73 -4.27
CA ILE A 1029 5.73 -35.55 -5.67
C ILE A 1029 5.98 -34.13 -6.16
N LYS A 1030 6.08 -33.95 -7.48
CA LYS A 1030 6.32 -32.64 -8.10
C LYS A 1030 5.38 -32.26 -9.27
N PRO A 1031 4.03 -32.31 -9.10
CA PRO A 1031 3.12 -31.77 -10.09
C PRO A 1031 3.32 -30.27 -10.28
N ASP A 1032 3.11 -29.79 -11.51
CA ASP A 1032 3.11 -28.37 -11.88
C ASP A 1032 4.32 -27.54 -11.40
N GLY A 1033 5.47 -28.20 -11.22
CA GLY A 1033 6.74 -27.55 -10.84
C GLY A 1033 6.96 -27.33 -9.34
N HIS A 1034 5.99 -27.63 -8.48
CA HIS A 1034 6.10 -27.46 -7.02
C HIS A 1034 6.21 -28.81 -6.30
N TRP A 1035 7.00 -28.88 -5.23
CA TRP A 1035 7.12 -30.09 -4.41
C TRP A 1035 6.02 -30.17 -3.37
N TYR A 1036 5.45 -31.36 -3.18
CA TYR A 1036 4.44 -31.67 -2.17
C TYR A 1036 4.79 -33.01 -1.50
N TYR A 1037 4.29 -33.22 -0.29
CA TYR A 1037 4.44 -34.51 0.40
C TYR A 1037 3.08 -35.08 0.78
N LEU A 1038 2.84 -36.33 0.39
CA LEU A 1038 1.65 -37.09 0.73
C LEU A 1038 2.04 -38.14 1.78
N ALA A 1039 1.36 -38.16 2.91
CA ALA A 1039 1.67 -39.02 4.05
C ALA A 1039 1.71 -40.51 3.64
N PRO A 1040 2.80 -41.26 3.92
CA PRO A 1040 2.89 -42.68 3.61
C PRO A 1040 1.75 -43.48 4.27
N GLY A 1041 1.08 -44.31 3.47
CA GLY A 1041 -0.01 -45.18 3.93
C GLY A 1041 -1.41 -44.58 3.82
N THR A 1042 -1.59 -43.26 3.97
CA THR A 1042 -2.90 -42.59 3.80
C THR A 1042 -3.00 -41.77 2.52
N GLY A 1043 -1.88 -41.27 1.98
CA GLY A 1043 -1.86 -40.41 0.79
C GLY A 1043 -2.29 -38.97 1.04
N ILE A 1044 -2.48 -38.55 2.30
CA ILE A 1044 -2.96 -37.22 2.71
C ILE A 1044 -1.85 -36.17 2.54
N MET A 1045 -2.17 -35.03 1.92
CA MET A 1045 -1.24 -33.93 1.71
C MET A 1045 -0.84 -33.23 3.01
N ALA A 1046 0.47 -33.08 3.22
CA ALA A 1046 1.03 -32.34 4.34
C ALA A 1046 0.88 -30.82 4.18
N THR A 1047 0.57 -30.13 5.28
CA THR A 1047 0.58 -28.67 5.40
C THR A 1047 1.30 -28.26 6.70
N GLY A 1048 1.75 -27.01 6.79
CA GLY A 1048 2.45 -26.49 7.96
C GLY A 1048 3.83 -27.14 8.19
N TRP A 1049 4.32 -27.10 9.43
CA TRP A 1049 5.56 -27.77 9.82
C TRP A 1049 5.37 -29.28 9.89
N SER A 1050 6.12 -30.02 9.08
CA SER A 1050 6.10 -31.49 9.03
C SER A 1050 7.50 -32.06 9.16
N LYS A 1051 7.66 -33.09 9.99
CA LYS A 1051 8.95 -33.77 10.19
C LYS A 1051 9.02 -35.05 9.37
N ILE A 1052 9.84 -35.04 8.32
CA ILE A 1052 9.96 -36.12 7.34
C ILE A 1052 11.40 -36.65 7.39
N ASP A 1053 11.56 -37.96 7.57
CA ASP A 1053 12.87 -38.65 7.68
C ASP A 1053 13.86 -38.00 8.66
N GLY A 1054 13.32 -37.41 9.73
CA GLY A 1054 14.09 -36.75 10.79
C GLY A 1054 14.38 -35.26 10.57
N GLN A 1055 14.16 -34.73 9.37
CA GLN A 1055 14.31 -33.31 9.03
C GLN A 1055 12.97 -32.58 9.08
N TRP A 1056 12.99 -31.29 9.40
CA TRP A 1056 11.79 -30.43 9.35
C TRP A 1056 11.63 -29.81 7.97
N TYR A 1057 10.41 -29.81 7.46
CA TYR A 1057 9.99 -29.16 6.24
C TYR A 1057 8.80 -28.26 6.57
N LEU A 1058 8.66 -27.15 5.84
CA LEU A 1058 7.51 -26.26 5.94
C LEU A 1058 6.71 -26.37 4.65
N PHE A 1059 5.40 -26.61 4.76
CA PHE A 1059 4.47 -26.63 3.65
C PHE A 1059 3.45 -25.49 3.82
N ALA A 1060 3.13 -24.79 2.73
CA ALA A 1060 2.09 -23.76 2.74
C ALA A 1060 0.69 -24.40 2.92
N ALA A 1061 -0.35 -23.57 3.11
CA ALA A 1061 -1.72 -24.05 3.28
C ALA A 1061 -2.27 -24.82 2.06
N ASN A 1062 -1.73 -24.58 0.86
CA ASN A 1062 -2.00 -25.35 -0.36
C ASN A 1062 -1.11 -26.60 -0.51
N GLY A 1063 -0.31 -26.95 0.50
CA GLY A 1063 0.58 -28.11 0.53
C GLY A 1063 1.91 -27.96 -0.23
N ALA A 1064 2.19 -26.82 -0.86
CA ALA A 1064 3.45 -26.60 -1.56
C ALA A 1064 4.61 -26.43 -0.55
N MET A 1065 5.71 -27.17 -0.77
CA MET A 1065 6.91 -27.14 0.05
C MET A 1065 7.64 -25.79 -0.08
N ALA A 1066 7.89 -25.14 1.05
CA ALA A 1066 8.63 -23.89 1.13
C ALA A 1066 10.15 -24.08 0.97
N THR A 1067 10.80 -23.08 0.38
CA THR A 1067 12.26 -22.93 0.34
C THR A 1067 12.62 -21.46 0.61
N GLY A 1068 13.86 -21.18 0.99
CA GLY A 1068 14.35 -19.83 1.31
C GLY A 1068 13.97 -19.35 2.72
N TRP A 1069 13.96 -18.02 2.92
CA TRP A 1069 13.67 -17.39 4.20
C TRP A 1069 12.16 -17.20 4.44
N HIS A 1070 11.66 -17.62 5.60
CA HIS A 1070 10.26 -17.47 6.02
C HIS A 1070 10.17 -16.93 7.45
N LYS A 1071 9.20 -16.03 7.71
CA LYS A 1071 8.99 -15.44 9.04
C LYS A 1071 7.71 -15.98 9.66
N LEU A 1072 7.82 -16.63 10.81
CA LEU A 1072 6.70 -17.26 11.54
C LEU A 1072 6.81 -16.93 13.04
N GLY A 1073 5.71 -16.51 13.66
CA GLY A 1073 5.71 -16.17 15.10
C GLY A 1073 6.72 -15.08 15.49
N GLY A 1074 7.05 -14.17 14.57
CA GLY A 1074 8.08 -13.13 14.76
C GLY A 1074 9.52 -13.58 14.45
N LEU A 1075 9.79 -14.89 14.39
CA LEU A 1075 11.11 -15.49 14.15
C LEU A 1075 11.34 -15.79 12.67
N TRP A 1076 12.59 -15.71 12.21
CA TRP A 1076 13.00 -16.08 10.86
C TRP A 1076 13.56 -17.50 10.82
N TYR A 1077 13.21 -18.25 9.78
CA TYR A 1077 13.68 -19.59 9.48
C TYR A 1077 14.21 -19.65 8.04
N HIS A 1078 15.23 -20.47 7.78
CA HIS A 1078 15.66 -20.77 6.42
C HIS A 1078 15.37 -22.24 6.08
N LEU A 1079 14.72 -22.47 4.94
CA LEU A 1079 14.55 -23.77 4.33
C LEU A 1079 15.52 -23.86 3.15
N ASP A 1080 16.36 -24.90 3.11
CA ASP A 1080 17.33 -25.08 2.03
C ASP A 1080 16.64 -25.37 0.68
N HIS A 1081 17.41 -25.47 -0.40
CA HIS A 1081 16.84 -25.76 -1.73
C HIS A 1081 16.15 -27.14 -1.81
N SER A 1082 16.43 -28.04 -0.87
CA SER A 1082 15.70 -29.31 -0.67
C SER A 1082 14.39 -29.15 0.11
N GLY A 1083 14.11 -27.97 0.69
CA GLY A 1083 13.01 -27.71 1.63
C GLY A 1083 13.30 -28.03 3.09
N ALA A 1084 14.44 -28.67 3.38
CA ALA A 1084 14.83 -29.01 4.75
C ALA A 1084 15.22 -27.75 5.53
N MET A 1085 14.75 -27.64 6.78
CA MET A 1085 15.05 -26.53 7.67
C MET A 1085 16.52 -26.50 8.06
N HIS A 1086 17.17 -25.37 7.79
CA HIS A 1086 18.57 -25.17 8.07
C HIS A 1086 18.81 -24.92 9.57
N VAL A 1087 19.87 -25.53 10.11
CA VAL A 1087 20.34 -25.32 11.49
C VAL A 1087 21.86 -25.15 11.46
N GLY A 1088 22.39 -24.27 12.32
CA GLY A 1088 23.80 -23.90 12.30
C GLY A 1088 24.14 -22.82 11.27
N TRP A 1089 25.36 -22.87 10.74
CA TRP A 1089 25.93 -21.80 9.92
C TRP A 1089 25.48 -21.85 8.45
N LEU A 1090 24.76 -20.82 8.02
CA LEU A 1090 24.31 -20.65 6.64
C LEU A 1090 25.14 -19.57 5.94
N GLN A 1091 25.66 -19.86 4.75
CA GLN A 1091 26.26 -18.86 3.87
C GLN A 1091 25.33 -18.55 2.71
N GLN A 1092 24.96 -17.28 2.53
CA GLN A 1092 24.15 -16.81 1.40
C GLN A 1092 24.88 -15.66 0.71
N GLY A 1093 25.44 -15.94 -0.47
CA GLY A 1093 26.36 -15.02 -1.16
C GLY A 1093 27.64 -14.78 -0.35
N ALA A 1094 27.96 -13.50 -0.10
CA ALA A 1094 29.09 -13.11 0.74
C ALA A 1094 28.78 -13.11 2.25
N THR A 1095 27.51 -13.23 2.63
CA THR A 1095 27.04 -13.05 4.01
C THR A 1095 26.89 -14.40 4.73
N TRP A 1096 27.25 -14.44 6.00
CA TRP A 1096 27.02 -15.57 6.88
C TRP A 1096 25.90 -15.26 7.88
N TYR A 1097 25.09 -16.26 8.17
CA TYR A 1097 24.00 -16.26 9.14
C TYR A 1097 24.15 -17.47 10.07
N LEU A 1098 23.49 -17.44 11.22
CA LEU A 1098 23.43 -18.58 12.13
C LEU A 1098 21.98 -18.86 12.51
N LEU A 1099 21.55 -20.10 12.33
CA LEU A 1099 20.26 -20.63 12.73
C LEU A 1099 20.48 -21.46 14.00
N ALA A 1100 19.64 -21.28 15.02
CA ALA A 1100 19.67 -22.08 16.24
C ALA A 1100 19.18 -23.53 15.99
N ASP A 1101 19.30 -24.41 16.99
CA ASP A 1101 18.92 -25.83 16.88
C ASP A 1101 17.43 -26.05 16.58
N ASN A 1102 16.58 -25.05 16.87
CA ASN A 1102 15.16 -25.01 16.52
C ASN A 1102 14.88 -24.32 15.16
N GLY A 1103 15.91 -24.01 14.37
CA GLY A 1103 15.82 -23.34 13.06
C GLY A 1103 15.67 -21.81 13.09
N ALA A 1104 15.52 -21.20 14.26
CA ALA A 1104 15.33 -19.76 14.37
C ALA A 1104 16.64 -18.98 14.15
N MET A 1105 16.60 -17.94 13.33
CA MET A 1105 17.74 -17.07 13.04
C MET A 1105 18.22 -16.31 14.28
N VAL A 1106 19.53 -16.32 14.49
CA VAL A 1106 20.20 -15.65 15.61
C VAL A 1106 20.53 -14.20 15.24
N THR A 1107 20.18 -13.28 16.15
CA THR A 1107 20.63 -11.88 16.15
C THR A 1107 21.39 -11.58 17.45
N GLY A 1108 22.25 -10.57 17.44
CA GLY A 1108 23.05 -10.17 18.59
C GLY A 1108 24.25 -11.09 18.89
N TRP A 1109 24.67 -11.13 20.15
CA TRP A 1109 25.82 -11.90 20.63
C TRP A 1109 25.53 -13.40 20.70
N LYS A 1110 26.42 -14.23 20.13
CA LYS A 1110 26.37 -15.69 20.27
C LYS A 1110 27.75 -16.31 20.39
N GLN A 1111 27.90 -17.26 21.30
CA GLN A 1111 29.09 -18.09 21.39
C GLN A 1111 28.86 -19.41 20.64
N VAL A 1112 29.78 -19.78 19.74
CA VAL A 1112 29.78 -21.04 18.98
C VAL A 1112 31.16 -21.68 19.08
N GLY A 1113 31.23 -22.94 19.55
CA GLY A 1113 32.51 -23.64 19.72
C GLY A 1113 33.50 -22.94 20.66
N GLY A 1114 33.00 -22.19 21.66
CA GLY A 1114 33.82 -21.37 22.56
C GLY A 1114 34.24 -20.00 22.01
N THR A 1115 34.00 -19.71 20.73
CA THR A 1115 34.32 -18.44 20.07
C THR A 1115 33.09 -17.52 20.05
N TRP A 1116 33.27 -16.22 20.31
CA TRP A 1116 32.19 -15.24 20.23
C TRP A 1116 32.05 -14.64 18.84
N TYR A 1117 30.80 -14.45 18.43
CA TYR A 1117 30.36 -13.83 17.19
C TYR A 1117 29.25 -12.81 17.50
N TYR A 1118 29.03 -11.87 16.60
CA TYR A 1118 27.91 -10.93 16.66
C TYR A 1118 27.18 -10.91 15.32
N PHE A 1119 25.86 -10.92 15.39
CA PHE A 1119 24.96 -10.82 14.25
C PHE A 1119 24.13 -9.54 14.38
N ASP A 1120 23.97 -8.80 13.29
CA ASP A 1120 23.16 -7.57 13.31
C ASP A 1120 21.65 -7.85 13.38
N SER A 1121 20.81 -6.82 13.29
CA SER A 1121 19.35 -6.93 13.31
C SER A 1121 18.76 -7.66 12.08
N SER A 1122 19.53 -7.83 11.00
CA SER A 1122 19.19 -8.66 9.85
C SER A 1122 19.65 -10.11 9.99
N GLY A 1123 20.37 -10.45 11.07
CA GLY A 1123 20.98 -11.75 11.29
C GLY A 1123 22.31 -11.95 10.56
N ALA A 1124 22.87 -10.91 9.93
CA ALA A 1124 24.13 -10.99 9.22
C ALA A 1124 25.32 -10.99 10.20
N MET A 1125 26.24 -11.94 10.04
CA MET A 1125 27.45 -12.06 10.85
C MET A 1125 28.41 -10.90 10.56
N VAL A 1126 28.74 -10.15 11.61
CA VAL A 1126 29.57 -8.95 11.49
C VAL A 1126 31.05 -9.28 11.30
N GLN A 1127 31.71 -8.49 10.46
CA GLN A 1127 33.16 -8.51 10.22
C GLN A 1127 33.70 -7.08 10.33
N GLY A 1128 34.96 -6.93 10.77
CA GLY A 1128 35.60 -5.62 10.95
C GLY A 1128 35.28 -4.95 12.28
N TRP A 1129 35.40 -3.61 12.31
CA TRP A 1129 35.11 -2.80 13.50
C TRP A 1129 33.61 -2.58 13.67
N LEU A 1130 33.09 -2.81 14.88
CA LEU A 1130 31.72 -2.46 15.27
C LEU A 1130 31.71 -1.89 16.69
N GLN A 1131 30.89 -0.87 16.93
CA GLN A 1131 30.63 -0.35 18.26
C GLN A 1131 29.34 -0.96 18.81
N ILE A 1132 29.42 -1.59 19.98
CA ILE A 1132 28.30 -2.25 20.66
C ILE A 1132 28.29 -1.73 22.10
N ASP A 1133 27.15 -1.19 22.55
CA ASP A 1133 26.97 -0.61 23.89
C ASP A 1133 28.11 0.36 24.29
N GLY A 1134 28.42 1.27 23.37
CA GLY A 1134 29.49 2.28 23.50
C GLY A 1134 30.93 1.75 23.43
N SER A 1135 31.13 0.43 23.47
CA SER A 1135 32.46 -0.21 23.41
C SER A 1135 32.80 -0.65 21.97
N TRP A 1136 34.04 -0.48 21.54
CA TRP A 1136 34.49 -0.95 20.23
C TRP A 1136 34.97 -2.40 20.29
N TYR A 1137 34.58 -3.17 19.27
CA TYR A 1137 34.97 -4.56 19.06
C TYR A 1137 35.53 -4.71 17.65
N TYR A 1138 36.37 -5.73 17.45
CA TYR A 1138 36.81 -6.15 16.12
C TYR A 1138 36.50 -7.62 15.89
N PHE A 1139 35.83 -7.90 14.78
CA PHE A 1139 35.53 -9.25 14.31
C PHE A 1139 36.42 -9.57 13.12
N GLY A 1140 37.07 -10.73 13.14
CA GLY A 1140 37.96 -11.16 12.06
C GLY A 1140 37.23 -11.39 10.73
N SER A 1141 37.97 -11.71 9.68
CA SER A 1141 37.41 -12.14 8.38
C SER A 1141 36.60 -13.43 8.44
N SER A 1142 36.60 -14.13 9.58
CA SER A 1142 35.76 -15.30 9.87
C SER A 1142 34.68 -14.98 10.91
N GLY A 1143 34.39 -13.69 11.17
CA GLY A 1143 33.42 -13.20 12.15
C GLY A 1143 33.78 -13.40 13.62
N ASN A 1144 34.93 -14.03 13.90
CA ASN A 1144 35.35 -14.32 15.26
C ASN A 1144 35.80 -13.04 15.99
N MET A 1145 35.26 -12.78 17.18
CA MET A 1145 35.66 -11.66 18.02
C MET A 1145 37.15 -11.77 18.42
N TYR A 1146 37.89 -10.67 18.30
CA TYR A 1146 39.30 -10.62 18.67
C TYR A 1146 39.51 -10.31 20.16
N THR A 1147 40.48 -10.97 20.78
CA THR A 1147 40.90 -10.78 22.18
C THR A 1147 42.43 -10.75 22.29
N GLY A 1148 42.97 -10.01 23.26
CA GLY A 1148 44.40 -9.82 23.45
C GLY A 1148 45.05 -8.93 22.38
N SER A 1149 46.36 -9.09 22.15
CA SER A 1149 47.10 -8.35 21.12
C SER A 1149 46.83 -8.90 19.72
N ARG A 1150 46.50 -8.03 18.76
CA ARG A 1150 46.24 -8.38 17.35
C ARG A 1150 46.78 -7.32 16.38
N GLN A 1151 47.26 -7.76 15.22
CA GLN A 1151 47.59 -6.86 14.11
C GLN A 1151 46.40 -6.73 13.16
N ILE A 1152 45.99 -5.49 12.88
CA ILE A 1152 44.92 -5.13 11.93
C ILE A 1152 45.49 -4.02 11.04
N ASN A 1153 45.49 -4.23 9.71
CA ASN A 1153 46.01 -3.29 8.72
C ASN A 1153 47.40 -2.71 9.06
N GLY A 1154 48.31 -3.55 9.57
CA GLY A 1154 49.68 -3.19 9.93
C GLY A 1154 49.86 -2.48 11.29
N ARG A 1155 48.78 -2.21 12.03
CA ARG A 1155 48.83 -1.64 13.39
C ARG A 1155 48.47 -2.69 14.43
N THR A 1156 49.10 -2.62 15.60
CA THR A 1156 48.78 -3.47 16.74
C THR A 1156 47.68 -2.83 17.59
N TYR A 1157 46.63 -3.58 17.89
CA TYR A 1157 45.52 -3.22 18.75
C TYR A 1157 45.44 -4.20 19.92
N TYR A 1158 44.93 -3.72 21.06
CA TYR A 1158 44.76 -4.51 22.28
C TYR A 1158 43.27 -4.61 22.63
N PHE A 1159 42.83 -5.83 22.87
CA PHE A 1159 41.46 -6.16 23.25
C PHE A 1159 41.47 -6.91 24.59
N ASP A 1160 40.52 -6.62 25.47
CA ASP A 1160 40.42 -7.30 26.76
C ASP A 1160 39.86 -8.74 26.60
N PRO A 1161 39.75 -9.55 27.68
CA PRO A 1161 39.17 -10.90 27.59
C PRO A 1161 37.70 -10.95 27.15
N SER A 1162 36.97 -9.84 27.25
CA SER A 1162 35.60 -9.67 26.73
C SER A 1162 35.55 -9.17 25.29
N GLY A 1163 36.71 -8.88 24.67
CA GLY A 1163 36.85 -8.40 23.29
C GLY A 1163 36.76 -6.89 23.12
N LYS A 1164 36.66 -6.12 24.21
CA LYS A 1164 36.60 -4.65 24.14
C LYS A 1164 37.97 -4.08 23.80
N TRP A 1165 38.02 -3.21 22.79
CA TRP A 1165 39.23 -2.46 22.44
C TRP A 1165 39.58 -1.45 23.53
N PHE A 1166 40.88 -1.34 23.83
CA PHE A 1166 41.45 -0.25 24.61
C PHE A 1166 42.74 0.26 23.93
N ALA A 1167 43.05 1.54 24.20
CA ALA A 1167 44.20 2.25 23.65
C ALA A 1167 45.52 1.91 24.37
#